data_AF-A0A6J0KGM6-F1
#
_entry.id   AF-A0A6J0KGM6-F1
#
_cell.length_a   1.000
_cell.length_b   1.000
_cell.length_c   1.000
_cell.angle_alpha   90.00
_cell.angle_beta   90.00
_cell.angle_gamma   90.00
#
_symmetry.space_group_name_H-M   'P 1'
#
loop_
_entity.id
_entity.type
_entity.pdbx_description
1 polymer ?
#
loop_
_entity_poly.entity_id
_entity_poly.type
_entity_poly.pdbx_seq_one_letter_code
_entity_poly.pdbx_strand_id
1 'polypeptide(L)'
;MEMETEVSGEKQIVVLLIGPPGSGKSTFCDSVMKSSHRPWSRICQDIINNGKAGNKAQCLKMATESLKQGKSVFIDRCNLDREQRSEFIKLQLLGGGPHVQVHAVVLELSAQVCISRSVKRSGHEGNLQGGRAAAVVNKMLRSKELPKLTEGFSRILFCYNDADVENAVKTYTTLAPMDTLPSGSFGLKNPDTRSTQPGIMNFFKKVTAVPASSSIEATTPKAHENTEDVLPVSPSKLGSVVPTTLAFPSISTADFQFDIDKASDIIVETAEEFLPKLGSARLVLVDLSHGSKILSLVKAKASLKNIDSARFFTFVGDITKLHSQGGLRCNVIANAANWRLKPGGGGVNASIFKAAGPDLEAATRARANTLVPGKAVVVPLPSTCPLHNAQGITHVIHVLGPNMNPNRPDCLNNDYTKGCKILREAYTSLFEGFLSTVEDQSKLPKRNNQATASDSERNKKYKGTQDMAIASNMKSGTVDDARDGGKKRSKGWSSWALALHVIAMHPEKHENVVLESSDDIVVINDQYPKARKHVLVVARQENVDGLEDVGRENIKLVEEMHNVGMKWVKRFQDEDASLIFRLGYHSVPSMRQLHLHVISQDFESDHLKNKKHWNSFTTSFFRDSVDVLEEVKSQGRANVESEAVLKGELRCNRCRSAHPTISKLKSHIRSCSSHFPHHLLQTSRLLARPGTSN
;
A
#
# COMPACT_ATOMS: atom_id res chain seq x y z
N MET A 1 -3.73 67.05 -32.46
CA MET A 1 -3.15 65.69 -32.46
C MET A 1 -2.40 65.55 -31.15
N GLU A 2 -3.13 65.23 -30.09
CA GLU A 2 -2.55 65.07 -28.76
C GLU A 2 -2.00 63.64 -28.65
N MET A 3 -0.80 63.51 -28.09
CA MET A 3 -0.24 62.19 -27.78
C MET A 3 -0.99 61.63 -26.59
N GLU A 4 -1.72 60.52 -26.79
CA GLU A 4 -2.14 59.66 -25.68
C GLU A 4 -0.87 59.10 -25.03
N THR A 5 -0.43 59.71 -23.94
CA THR A 5 0.63 59.16 -23.11
C THR A 5 0.10 57.89 -22.44
N GLU A 6 0.51 56.72 -22.94
CA GLU A 6 0.24 55.44 -22.26
C GLU A 6 0.74 55.50 -20.81
N VAL A 7 -0.18 55.67 -19.87
CA VAL A 7 0.14 55.59 -18.44
C VAL A 7 0.49 54.13 -18.15
N SER A 8 1.78 53.85 -18.00
CA SER A 8 2.34 52.51 -17.85
C SER A 8 2.04 51.91 -16.47
N GLY A 9 0.77 51.56 -16.26
CA GLY A 9 0.29 50.96 -15.02
C GLY A 9 0.94 49.61 -14.70
N GLU A 10 1.20 49.38 -13.41
CA GLU A 10 1.76 48.12 -12.90
C GLU A 10 0.87 46.93 -13.30
N LYS A 11 1.44 45.95 -14.00
CA LYS A 11 0.69 44.78 -14.48
C LYS A 11 0.43 43.81 -13.34
N GLN A 12 -0.74 43.93 -12.71
CA GLN A 12 -1.09 43.21 -11.48
C GLN A 12 -1.33 41.72 -11.72
N ILE A 13 -0.98 40.88 -10.74
CA ILE A 13 -1.15 39.42 -10.85
C ILE A 13 -2.04 38.90 -9.72
N VAL A 14 -3.04 38.09 -10.08
CA VAL A 14 -3.92 37.32 -9.18
C VAL A 14 -3.45 35.87 -9.20
N VAL A 15 -2.83 35.38 -8.13
CA VAL A 15 -2.31 34.01 -8.05
C VAL A 15 -3.23 33.13 -7.19
N LEU A 16 -3.94 32.20 -7.82
CA LEU A 16 -4.72 31.18 -7.12
C LEU A 16 -3.80 30.03 -6.69
N LEU A 17 -3.70 29.83 -5.37
CA LEU A 17 -2.96 28.69 -4.81
C LEU A 17 -3.90 27.48 -4.68
N ILE A 18 -3.59 26.42 -5.43
CA ILE A 18 -4.41 25.21 -5.56
C ILE A 18 -3.68 24.05 -4.88
N GLY A 19 -4.28 23.46 -3.85
CA GLY A 19 -3.69 22.33 -3.13
C GLY A 19 -4.28 22.13 -1.73
N PRO A 20 -4.22 20.90 -1.17
CA PRO A 20 -4.84 20.58 0.12
C PRO A 20 -4.15 21.31 1.29
N PRO A 21 -4.71 21.24 2.52
CA PRO A 21 -3.99 21.60 3.74
C PRO A 21 -2.61 20.92 3.79
N GLY A 22 -1.59 21.65 4.27
CA GLY A 22 -0.22 21.14 4.37
C GLY A 22 0.60 21.12 3.07
N SER A 23 0.01 21.47 1.91
CA SER A 23 0.74 21.55 0.62
C SER A 23 1.76 22.70 0.50
N GLY A 24 1.80 23.63 1.47
CA GLY A 24 2.78 24.73 1.50
C GLY A 24 2.27 26.11 1.10
N LYS A 25 0.98 26.27 0.75
CA LYS A 25 0.39 27.54 0.25
C LYS A 25 0.75 28.80 1.06
N SER A 26 0.50 28.79 2.36
CA SER A 26 0.78 29.93 3.25
C SER A 26 2.27 30.28 3.24
N THR A 27 3.13 29.27 3.39
CA THR A 27 4.59 29.41 3.31
C THR A 27 5.04 29.97 1.96
N PHE A 28 4.42 29.56 0.86
CA PHE A 28 4.69 30.10 -0.48
C PHE A 28 4.38 31.61 -0.55
N CYS A 29 3.21 32.04 -0.06
CA CYS A 29 2.87 33.46 0.06
C CYS A 29 3.93 34.21 0.90
N ASP A 30 4.19 33.71 2.10
CA ASP A 30 5.06 34.37 3.08
C ASP A 30 6.50 34.47 2.57
N SER A 31 6.99 33.48 1.81
CA SER A 31 8.32 33.49 1.20
C SER A 31 8.42 34.46 0.01
N VAL A 32 7.40 34.57 -0.84
CA VAL A 32 7.40 35.58 -1.91
C VAL A 32 7.27 36.99 -1.33
N MET A 33 6.33 37.20 -0.40
CA MET A 33 6.04 38.51 0.19
C MET A 33 7.20 39.11 0.99
N LYS A 34 8.10 38.29 1.54
CA LYS A 34 9.29 38.75 2.29
C LYS A 34 10.46 39.20 1.41
N SER A 35 10.45 38.89 0.11
CA SER A 35 11.63 39.07 -0.76
C SER A 35 11.31 39.62 -2.15
N SER A 36 10.03 39.75 -2.51
CA SER A 36 9.57 40.36 -3.76
C SER A 36 9.64 41.88 -3.72
N HIS A 37 10.19 42.49 -4.77
CA HIS A 37 10.10 43.95 -4.97
C HIS A 37 8.72 44.40 -5.46
N ARG A 38 7.97 43.52 -6.14
CA ARG A 38 6.55 43.73 -6.50
C ARG A 38 5.65 43.71 -5.24
N PRO A 39 4.68 44.64 -5.12
CA PRO A 39 3.77 44.68 -3.97
C PRO A 39 2.72 43.56 -4.01
N TRP A 40 2.53 42.86 -2.88
CA TRP A 40 1.64 41.70 -2.76
C TRP A 40 0.71 41.78 -1.52
N SER A 41 -0.51 41.24 -1.64
CA SER A 41 -1.43 40.95 -0.52
C SER A 41 -1.76 39.45 -0.44
N ARG A 42 -1.66 38.82 0.75
CA ARG A 42 -2.16 37.46 1.01
C ARG A 42 -3.62 37.49 1.45
N ILE A 43 -4.51 36.91 0.63
CA ILE A 43 -5.94 36.75 0.90
C ILE A 43 -6.19 35.31 1.37
N CYS A 44 -6.16 35.08 2.68
CA CYS A 44 -6.39 33.76 3.28
C CYS A 44 -7.75 33.71 4.01
N GLN A 45 -8.61 32.74 3.65
CA GLN A 45 -9.95 32.63 4.26
C GLN A 45 -9.89 32.34 5.77
N ASP A 46 -8.85 31.65 6.25
CA ASP A 46 -8.72 31.21 7.65
C ASP A 46 -8.54 32.38 8.64
N ILE A 47 -8.12 33.57 8.16
CA ILE A 47 -7.85 34.76 9.01
C ILE A 47 -8.64 36.03 8.64
N ILE A 48 -9.36 36.04 7.51
CA ILE A 48 -9.92 37.26 6.91
C ILE A 48 -10.96 37.99 7.78
N ASN A 49 -11.54 37.32 8.78
CA ASN A 49 -12.48 37.89 9.73
C ASN A 49 -11.78 38.23 11.05
N ASN A 50 -10.94 39.27 11.05
CA ASN A 50 -10.14 39.73 12.19
C ASN A 50 -9.35 38.60 12.90
N GLY A 51 -8.57 37.84 12.12
CA GLY A 51 -7.80 36.69 12.63
C GLY A 51 -8.61 35.40 12.79
N LYS A 52 -9.85 35.37 12.30
CA LYS A 52 -10.73 34.19 12.29
C LYS A 52 -11.18 33.84 10.88
N ALA A 53 -11.70 32.62 10.72
CA ALA A 53 -12.22 32.16 9.45
C ALA A 53 -13.41 33.01 8.95
N GLY A 54 -13.34 33.45 7.70
CA GLY A 54 -14.41 34.16 7.00
C GLY A 54 -15.01 33.36 5.84
N ASN A 55 -15.52 34.06 4.82
CA ASN A 55 -16.24 33.47 3.68
C ASN A 55 -15.67 33.91 2.30
N LYS A 56 -16.21 33.32 1.22
CA LYS A 56 -15.80 33.57 -0.17
C LYS A 56 -15.99 35.03 -0.60
N ALA A 57 -17.11 35.66 -0.22
CA ALA A 57 -17.42 37.04 -0.59
C ALA A 57 -16.47 38.05 0.08
N GLN A 58 -16.10 37.82 1.35
CA GLN A 58 -15.06 38.59 2.04
C GLN A 58 -13.70 38.49 1.32
N CYS A 59 -13.34 37.29 0.85
CA CYS A 59 -12.10 37.08 0.09
C CYS A 59 -12.10 37.85 -1.23
N LEU A 60 -13.21 37.82 -1.98
CA LEU A 60 -13.36 38.57 -3.22
C LEU A 60 -13.33 40.09 -2.99
N LYS A 61 -13.98 40.58 -1.92
CA LYS A 61 -13.94 42.00 -1.53
C LYS A 61 -12.50 42.44 -1.23
N MET A 62 -11.80 41.77 -0.32
CA MET A 62 -10.45 42.17 0.09
C MET A 62 -9.40 42.00 -1.03
N ALA A 63 -9.60 41.03 -1.94
CA ALA A 63 -8.82 40.91 -3.17
C ALA A 63 -9.06 42.10 -4.11
N THR A 64 -10.31 42.50 -4.34
CA THR A 64 -10.68 43.66 -5.17
C THR A 64 -10.15 44.96 -4.58
N GLU A 65 -10.21 45.12 -3.26
CA GLU A 65 -9.68 46.30 -2.55
C GLU A 65 -8.15 46.34 -2.60
N SER A 66 -7.46 45.20 -2.51
CA SER A 66 -6.00 45.11 -2.71
C SER A 66 -5.59 45.45 -4.14
N LEU A 67 -6.32 44.95 -5.15
CA LEU A 67 -6.09 45.28 -6.56
C LEU A 67 -6.29 46.79 -6.82
N LYS A 68 -7.32 47.40 -6.25
CA LYS A 68 -7.53 48.87 -6.30
C LYS A 68 -6.44 49.69 -5.60
N GLN A 69 -5.57 49.06 -4.80
CA GLN A 69 -4.38 49.67 -4.17
C GLN A 69 -3.08 49.38 -4.95
N GLY A 70 -3.16 48.94 -6.21
CA GLY A 70 -1.99 48.56 -7.04
C GLY A 70 -1.37 47.19 -6.71
N LYS A 71 -1.74 46.57 -5.59
CA LYS A 71 -1.11 45.32 -5.11
C LYS A 71 -1.52 44.11 -5.95
N SER A 72 -0.55 43.26 -6.27
CA SER A 72 -0.81 41.89 -6.74
C SER A 72 -1.34 41.03 -5.58
N VAL A 73 -2.05 39.92 -5.83
CA VAL A 73 -2.76 39.18 -4.76
C VAL A 73 -2.57 37.67 -4.82
N PHE A 74 -2.41 37.04 -3.65
CA PHE A 74 -2.43 35.58 -3.48
C PHE A 74 -3.77 35.11 -2.88
N ILE A 75 -4.45 34.15 -3.50
CA ILE A 75 -5.68 33.55 -2.98
C ILE A 75 -5.36 32.22 -2.28
N ASP A 76 -5.13 32.27 -0.97
CA ASP A 76 -4.78 31.12 -0.13
C ASP A 76 -6.05 30.45 0.43
N ARG A 77 -6.71 29.66 -0.44
CA ARG A 77 -8.06 29.11 -0.20
C ARG A 77 -8.25 27.63 -0.62
N CYS A 78 -7.15 26.90 -0.84
CA CYS A 78 -7.09 25.51 -1.34
C CYS A 78 -7.62 25.28 -2.78
N ASN A 79 -8.73 25.93 -3.18
CA ASN A 79 -9.17 26.10 -4.57
C ASN A 79 -9.26 24.80 -5.41
N LEU A 80 -9.79 23.73 -4.81
CA LEU A 80 -9.58 22.36 -5.28
C LEU A 80 -10.48 21.94 -6.45
N ASP A 81 -11.64 22.55 -6.63
CA ASP A 81 -12.58 22.30 -7.72
C ASP A 81 -12.77 23.56 -8.59
N ARG A 82 -13.38 23.40 -9.77
CA ARG A 82 -13.60 24.50 -10.72
C ARG A 82 -14.58 25.56 -10.19
N GLU A 83 -15.57 25.17 -9.39
CA GLU A 83 -16.57 26.10 -8.84
C GLU A 83 -15.91 27.10 -7.88
N GLN A 84 -15.07 26.62 -6.95
CA GLN A 84 -14.29 27.43 -6.02
C GLN A 84 -13.39 28.45 -6.73
N ARG A 85 -12.84 28.12 -7.90
CA ARG A 85 -11.95 28.98 -8.69
C ARG A 85 -12.71 30.05 -9.50
N SER A 86 -13.89 29.70 -10.01
CA SER A 86 -14.63 30.45 -11.03
C SER A 86 -14.85 31.94 -10.74
N GLU A 87 -15.09 32.33 -9.48
CA GLU A 87 -15.32 33.73 -9.10
C GLU A 87 -14.02 34.52 -8.91
N PHE A 88 -12.94 33.89 -8.47
CA PHE A 88 -11.64 34.58 -8.33
C PHE A 88 -11.01 34.85 -9.70
N ILE A 89 -11.28 34.01 -10.71
CA ILE A 89 -10.83 34.27 -12.09
C ILE A 89 -11.52 35.53 -12.67
N LYS A 90 -12.78 35.81 -12.27
CA LYS A 90 -13.48 37.05 -12.68
C LYS A 90 -12.86 38.33 -12.13
N LEU A 91 -11.90 38.27 -11.19
CA LEU A 91 -11.15 39.45 -10.74
C LEU A 91 -10.38 40.15 -11.88
N GLN A 92 -10.05 39.43 -12.96
CA GLN A 92 -9.47 40.03 -14.18
C GLN A 92 -10.38 41.04 -14.89
N LEU A 93 -11.68 41.05 -14.56
CA LEU A 93 -12.70 41.95 -15.10
C LEU A 93 -13.07 43.10 -14.14
N LEU A 94 -12.42 43.17 -12.97
CA LEU A 94 -12.83 44.05 -11.86
C LEU A 94 -11.78 45.12 -11.48
N GLY A 95 -10.69 45.21 -12.24
CA GLY A 95 -9.77 46.36 -12.24
C GLY A 95 -10.20 47.38 -13.30
N GLY A 96 -10.31 48.66 -12.93
CA GLY A 96 -10.65 49.76 -13.84
C GLY A 96 -9.46 50.25 -14.67
N GLY A 97 -8.66 49.33 -15.19
CA GLY A 97 -7.43 49.59 -15.92
C GLY A 97 -6.87 48.29 -16.54
N PRO A 98 -6.02 48.38 -17.57
CA PRO A 98 -5.63 47.22 -18.36
C PRO A 98 -4.64 46.28 -17.63
N HIS A 99 -4.75 44.98 -17.92
CA HIS A 99 -3.77 43.93 -17.60
C HIS A 99 -3.67 43.41 -16.15
N VAL A 100 -4.79 43.01 -15.53
CA VAL A 100 -4.76 42.05 -14.41
C VAL A 100 -4.61 40.61 -14.98
N GLN A 101 -3.53 39.90 -14.66
CA GLN A 101 -3.31 38.50 -15.09
C GLN A 101 -3.70 37.49 -14.00
N VAL A 102 -4.40 36.40 -14.35
CA VAL A 102 -4.79 35.34 -13.39
C VAL A 102 -3.94 34.09 -13.59
N HIS A 103 -3.14 33.77 -12.57
CA HIS A 103 -2.27 32.61 -12.54
C HIS A 103 -2.81 31.54 -11.59
N ALA A 104 -2.49 30.27 -11.87
CA ALA A 104 -2.62 29.16 -10.93
C ALA A 104 -1.25 28.60 -10.56
N VAL A 105 -1.02 28.36 -9.26
CA VAL A 105 0.11 27.56 -8.77
C VAL A 105 -0.47 26.33 -8.08
N VAL A 106 -0.25 25.16 -8.68
CA VAL A 106 -0.81 23.88 -8.27
C VAL A 106 0.22 23.13 -7.44
N LEU A 107 0.02 23.13 -6.12
CA LEU A 107 0.84 22.41 -5.15
C LEU A 107 0.36 20.95 -5.07
N GLU A 108 0.74 20.19 -6.10
CA GLU A 108 0.49 18.76 -6.33
C GLU A 108 1.43 17.84 -5.52
N LEU A 109 1.79 18.28 -4.31
CA LEU A 109 2.62 17.50 -3.40
C LEU A 109 1.84 16.29 -2.90
N SER A 110 2.56 15.18 -2.67
CA SER A 110 1.91 13.92 -2.29
C SER A 110 1.07 14.07 -1.02
N ALA A 111 -0.04 13.31 -0.96
CA ALA A 111 -0.93 13.31 0.20
C ALA A 111 -0.18 13.01 1.51
N GLN A 112 0.87 12.18 1.47
CA GLN A 112 1.71 11.87 2.62
C GLN A 112 2.51 13.09 3.11
N VAL A 113 3.11 13.89 2.21
CA VAL A 113 3.81 15.13 2.59
C VAL A 113 2.83 16.15 3.16
N CYS A 114 1.69 16.34 2.49
CA CYS A 114 0.64 17.27 2.95
C CYS A 114 0.12 16.89 4.34
N ILE A 115 -0.20 15.61 4.57
CA ILE A 115 -0.65 15.11 5.88
C ILE A 115 0.46 15.25 6.92
N SER A 116 1.71 14.87 6.62
CA SER A 116 2.82 15.02 7.56
C SER A 116 3.01 16.47 8.00
N ARG A 117 2.90 17.42 7.06
CA ARG A 117 2.96 18.87 7.35
C ARG A 117 1.78 19.35 8.19
N SER A 118 0.55 18.96 7.88
CA SER A 118 -0.62 19.34 8.70
C SER A 118 -0.66 18.68 10.08
N VAL A 119 -0.09 17.47 10.25
CA VAL A 119 -0.02 16.80 11.56
C VAL A 119 1.09 17.38 12.44
N LYS A 120 2.26 17.73 11.87
CA LYS A 120 3.41 18.28 12.62
C LYS A 120 3.27 19.77 13.00
N ARG A 121 2.25 20.47 12.52
CA ARG A 121 2.13 21.93 12.61
C ARG A 121 1.33 22.38 13.84
N SER A 122 2.01 23.02 14.78
CA SER A 122 1.41 23.83 15.85
C SER A 122 0.95 25.21 15.31
N GLY A 123 0.05 25.87 16.06
CA GLY A 123 -0.16 27.33 16.01
C GLY A 123 -0.83 27.99 14.78
N HIS A 124 -1.06 27.29 13.67
CA HIS A 124 -1.57 27.94 12.45
C HIS A 124 -3.09 28.18 12.44
N GLU A 125 -3.46 29.45 12.20
CA GLU A 125 -4.68 30.08 11.64
C GLU A 125 -5.96 29.24 11.43
N GLY A 126 -5.86 28.04 10.84
CA GLY A 126 -6.99 27.21 10.41
C GLY A 126 -7.31 26.04 11.35
N ASN A 127 -6.63 25.92 12.50
CA ASN A 127 -6.84 24.94 13.58
C ASN A 127 -6.89 23.44 13.20
N LEU A 128 -6.59 23.08 11.95
CA LEU A 128 -6.45 21.70 11.51
C LEU A 128 -5.14 21.09 12.03
N GLN A 129 -5.23 20.34 13.12
CA GLN A 129 -4.11 19.66 13.79
C GLN A 129 -4.44 18.18 14.09
N GLY A 130 -3.41 17.38 14.39
CA GLY A 130 -3.55 15.98 14.82
C GLY A 130 -4.25 15.06 13.81
N GLY A 131 -4.82 13.94 14.29
CA GLY A 131 -5.40 12.90 13.42
C GLY A 131 -6.52 13.38 12.48
N ARG A 132 -7.22 14.47 12.84
CA ARG A 132 -8.25 15.09 11.99
C ARG A 132 -7.68 15.61 10.66
N ALA A 133 -6.41 16.02 10.62
CA ALA A 133 -5.75 16.48 9.41
C ALA A 133 -5.72 15.40 8.31
N ALA A 134 -5.43 14.15 8.67
CA ALA A 134 -5.38 13.04 7.72
C ALA A 134 -6.75 12.76 7.06
N ALA A 135 -7.83 12.83 7.85
CA ALA A 135 -9.19 12.66 7.32
C ALA A 135 -9.60 13.81 6.39
N VAL A 136 -9.30 15.06 6.77
CA VAL A 136 -9.65 16.25 5.98
C VAL A 136 -8.88 16.31 4.66
N VAL A 137 -7.56 16.10 4.66
CA VAL A 137 -6.75 16.09 3.43
C VAL A 137 -7.22 14.97 2.48
N ASN A 138 -7.46 13.76 2.99
CA ASN A 138 -7.97 12.66 2.16
C ASN A 138 -9.41 12.85 1.67
N LYS A 139 -10.27 13.58 2.40
CA LYS A 139 -11.60 13.99 1.93
C LYS A 139 -11.48 15.00 0.79
N MET A 140 -10.68 16.05 1.00
CA MET A 140 -10.46 17.14 0.05
C MET A 140 -9.82 16.68 -1.27
N LEU A 141 -8.91 15.71 -1.23
CA LEU A 141 -8.29 15.16 -2.45
C LEU A 141 -9.24 14.31 -3.31
N ARG A 142 -10.39 13.86 -2.80
CA ARG A 142 -11.40 13.11 -3.58
C ARG A 142 -12.27 14.01 -4.48
N SER A 143 -12.35 15.30 -4.17
CA SER A 143 -13.10 16.30 -4.94
C SER A 143 -12.17 17.28 -5.65
N LYS A 144 -10.96 16.83 -6.02
CA LYS A 144 -9.94 17.67 -6.65
C LYS A 144 -10.01 17.58 -8.17
N GLU A 145 -10.11 18.74 -8.81
CA GLU A 145 -10.06 18.92 -10.26
C GLU A 145 -8.84 19.77 -10.61
N LEU A 146 -7.96 19.29 -11.51
CA LEU A 146 -6.82 20.08 -11.98
C LEU A 146 -7.30 21.29 -12.81
N PRO A 147 -6.69 22.48 -12.65
CA PRO A 147 -7.08 23.66 -13.40
C PRO A 147 -6.73 23.53 -14.88
N LYS A 148 -7.55 24.13 -15.74
CA LYS A 148 -7.35 24.22 -17.19
C LYS A 148 -7.30 25.67 -17.64
N LEU A 149 -6.52 25.99 -18.68
CA LEU A 149 -6.46 27.34 -19.27
C LEU A 149 -7.86 27.81 -19.74
N THR A 150 -8.71 26.87 -20.17
CA THR A 150 -10.13 27.09 -20.52
C THR A 150 -11.02 27.53 -19.35
N GLU A 151 -10.51 27.65 -18.13
CA GLU A 151 -11.20 28.30 -17.01
C GLU A 151 -10.99 29.82 -16.99
N GLY A 152 -10.01 30.34 -17.73
CA GLY A 152 -9.62 31.77 -17.77
C GLY A 152 -8.23 32.06 -17.19
N PHE A 153 -7.44 31.04 -16.81
CA PHE A 153 -6.05 31.24 -16.39
C PHE A 153 -5.16 31.64 -17.57
N SER A 154 -4.38 32.72 -17.42
CA SER A 154 -3.30 33.04 -18.37
C SER A 154 -2.13 32.07 -18.21
N ARG A 155 -1.79 31.71 -16.97
CA ARG A 155 -0.65 30.82 -16.63
C ARG A 155 -1.04 29.79 -15.58
N ILE A 156 -0.58 28.55 -15.75
CA ILE A 156 -0.72 27.47 -14.75
C ILE A 156 0.66 26.85 -14.52
N LEU A 157 1.09 26.71 -13.27
CA LEU A 157 2.36 26.10 -12.88
C LEU A 157 2.12 24.92 -11.93
N PHE A 158 2.54 23.71 -12.32
CA PHE A 158 2.40 22.50 -11.50
C PHE A 158 3.68 22.19 -10.72
N CYS A 159 3.54 22.04 -9.41
CA CYS A 159 4.62 21.74 -8.47
C CYS A 159 4.32 20.42 -7.74
N TYR A 160 5.14 19.39 -7.89
CA TYR A 160 4.93 18.05 -7.32
C TYR A 160 5.84 17.75 -6.12
N ASN A 161 6.93 18.50 -5.97
CA ASN A 161 7.90 18.36 -4.89
C ASN A 161 8.43 19.73 -4.44
N ASP A 162 9.17 19.78 -3.34
CA ASP A 162 9.59 21.04 -2.72
C ASP A 162 10.55 21.87 -3.58
N ALA A 163 11.40 21.25 -4.41
CA ALA A 163 12.24 22.00 -5.35
C ALA A 163 11.41 22.65 -6.46
N ASP A 164 10.27 22.05 -6.87
CA ASP A 164 9.34 22.71 -7.79
C ASP A 164 8.72 23.96 -7.12
N VAL A 165 8.39 23.85 -5.83
CA VAL A 165 7.83 24.96 -5.03
C VAL A 165 8.87 26.06 -4.82
N GLU A 166 10.12 25.72 -4.52
CA GLU A 166 11.22 26.68 -4.34
C GLU A 166 11.54 27.43 -5.65
N ASN A 167 11.59 26.72 -6.78
CA ASN A 167 11.73 27.34 -8.11
C ASN A 167 10.52 28.24 -8.43
N ALA A 168 9.31 27.84 -8.04
CA ALA A 168 8.12 28.67 -8.18
C ALA A 168 8.19 29.92 -7.28
N VAL A 169 8.59 29.81 -6.01
CA VAL A 169 8.83 30.96 -5.10
C VAL A 169 9.83 31.90 -5.76
N LYS A 170 11.00 31.41 -6.15
CA LYS A 170 12.04 32.20 -6.83
C LYS A 170 11.48 32.95 -8.04
N THR A 171 10.69 32.26 -8.88
CA THR A 171 10.06 32.85 -10.08
C THR A 171 9.14 34.02 -9.75
N TYR A 172 8.36 33.96 -8.66
CA TYR A 172 7.46 35.06 -8.27
C TYR A 172 8.16 36.14 -7.43
N THR A 173 9.23 35.78 -6.70
CA THR A 173 10.09 36.69 -5.95
C THR A 173 10.90 37.61 -6.88
N THR A 174 11.39 37.10 -8.01
CA THR A 174 12.20 37.88 -8.96
C THR A 174 11.39 38.77 -9.92
N LEU A 175 10.06 38.84 -9.78
CA LEU A 175 9.23 39.71 -10.63
C LEU A 175 9.30 41.17 -10.18
N ALA A 176 9.76 42.05 -11.07
CA ALA A 176 9.57 43.49 -10.93
C ALA A 176 8.08 43.87 -11.11
N PRO A 177 7.65 45.09 -10.70
CA PRO A 177 6.24 45.52 -10.79
C PRO A 177 5.65 45.56 -12.21
N MET A 178 6.48 45.67 -13.25
CA MET A 178 6.06 45.69 -14.65
C MET A 178 6.13 44.32 -15.36
N ASP A 179 6.84 43.35 -14.77
CA ASP A 179 7.11 42.06 -15.41
C ASP A 179 5.86 41.20 -15.59
N THR A 180 5.83 40.42 -16.67
CA THR A 180 4.81 39.38 -16.91
C THR A 180 5.47 38.04 -17.18
N LEU A 181 4.89 36.96 -16.63
CA LEU A 181 5.32 35.60 -16.95
C LEU A 181 4.64 35.11 -18.25
N PRO A 182 5.27 34.21 -19.03
CA PRO A 182 4.65 33.68 -20.23
C PRO A 182 3.40 32.85 -19.91
N SER A 183 2.37 33.02 -20.74
CA SER A 183 1.09 32.30 -20.68
C SER A 183 1.25 30.81 -21.01
N GLY A 184 0.31 29.98 -20.55
CA GLY A 184 0.27 28.53 -20.80
C GLY A 184 0.40 27.66 -19.55
N SER A 185 0.54 26.35 -19.75
CA SER A 185 0.68 25.33 -18.69
C SER A 185 2.11 24.84 -18.57
N PHE A 186 2.70 24.96 -17.39
CA PHE A 186 4.11 24.70 -17.11
C PHE A 186 4.26 23.62 -16.03
N GLY A 187 5.23 22.70 -16.22
CA GLY A 187 5.49 21.58 -15.31
C GLY A 187 4.49 20.41 -15.40
N LEU A 188 3.38 20.55 -16.14
CA LEU A 188 2.34 19.52 -16.28
C LEU A 188 2.93 18.19 -16.80
N LYS A 189 2.74 17.12 -16.04
CA LYS A 189 3.09 15.75 -16.46
C LYS A 189 1.96 15.14 -17.30
N ASN A 190 2.24 14.82 -18.56
CA ASN A 190 1.27 14.19 -19.46
C ASN A 190 0.87 12.78 -18.99
N PRO A 191 -0.42 12.39 -19.11
CA PRO A 191 -0.87 11.05 -18.75
C PRO A 191 -0.50 9.98 -19.79
N ASP A 192 -0.46 10.33 -21.08
CA ASP A 192 -0.35 9.36 -22.19
C ASP A 192 1.09 9.11 -22.69
N THR A 193 2.10 9.78 -22.15
CA THR A 193 3.52 9.56 -22.53
C THR A 193 4.11 8.31 -21.90
N ARG A 194 3.85 7.14 -22.52
CA ARG A 194 4.68 5.91 -22.39
C ARG A 194 5.72 5.82 -23.51
N SER A 195 6.59 6.83 -23.59
CA SER A 195 7.79 6.87 -24.45
C SER A 195 8.74 7.96 -23.91
N THR A 196 9.85 7.62 -23.26
CA THR A 196 11.19 7.41 -23.85
C THR A 196 11.75 8.63 -24.59
N GLN A 197 12.70 9.34 -23.97
CA GLN A 197 13.74 10.21 -24.57
C GLN A 197 14.75 10.59 -23.46
N PRO A 198 16.06 10.71 -23.72
CA PRO A 198 16.88 9.92 -24.66
C PRO A 198 18.01 9.15 -23.94
N GLY A 199 18.46 8.06 -24.53
CA GLY A 199 19.74 7.44 -24.16
C GLY A 199 20.89 8.08 -24.93
N ILE A 200 21.89 8.62 -24.22
CA ILE A 200 23.17 8.96 -24.85
C ILE A 200 23.97 7.65 -24.99
N MET A 201 23.94 7.08 -26.20
CA MET A 201 24.96 6.14 -26.63
C MET A 201 26.26 6.91 -26.95
N ASN A 202 27.39 6.19 -26.86
CA ASN A 202 28.72 6.61 -27.30
C ASN A 202 29.39 7.73 -26.48
N PHE A 203 30.05 7.38 -25.37
CA PHE A 203 31.42 7.86 -25.13
C PHE A 203 32.25 6.96 -24.18
N PHE A 204 32.34 5.65 -24.49
CA PHE A 204 33.44 4.81 -23.98
C PHE A 204 33.92 3.82 -25.04
N LYS A 205 34.95 4.21 -25.79
CA LYS A 205 35.78 3.30 -26.59
C LYS A 205 37.24 3.73 -26.47
N LYS A 206 38.11 2.77 -26.12
CA LYS A 206 39.56 2.90 -25.87
C LYS A 206 40.00 3.83 -24.72
N VAL A 207 40.60 3.20 -23.72
CA VAL A 207 41.77 3.73 -23.02
C VAL A 207 42.96 3.73 -24.00
N THR A 208 43.70 4.84 -24.12
CA THR A 208 45.18 4.96 -24.17
C THR A 208 45.61 6.40 -24.47
N ALA A 209 46.89 6.71 -24.19
CA ALA A 209 47.64 7.94 -24.52
C ALA A 209 47.47 9.17 -23.60
N VAL A 210 48.55 9.40 -22.84
CA VAL A 210 49.02 10.65 -22.18
C VAL A 210 49.88 11.39 -23.25
N PRO A 211 49.92 12.75 -23.39
CA PRO A 211 50.69 13.57 -22.43
C PRO A 211 50.41 15.09 -22.25
N ALA A 212 51.06 15.61 -21.19
CA ALA A 212 51.72 16.93 -21.03
C ALA A 212 50.93 18.25 -20.82
N SER A 213 51.51 19.06 -19.90
CA SER A 213 51.43 20.54 -19.75
C SER A 213 50.06 21.20 -19.48
N SER A 214 49.95 22.27 -18.67
CA SER A 214 50.89 22.94 -17.73
C SER A 214 50.13 23.95 -16.84
N SER A 215 50.71 24.30 -15.67
CA SER A 215 50.65 25.56 -14.86
C SER A 215 49.63 26.68 -15.21
N ILE A 216 49.09 27.50 -14.28
CA ILE A 216 49.74 28.24 -13.16
C ILE A 216 48.78 28.37 -11.94
N GLU A 217 49.29 28.82 -10.79
CA GLU A 217 48.60 29.24 -9.56
C GLU A 217 47.66 30.48 -9.79
N ALA A 218 46.94 31.09 -8.84
CA ALA A 218 46.89 31.06 -7.37
C ALA A 218 45.44 31.41 -6.89
N THR A 219 45.06 31.64 -5.62
CA THR A 219 45.75 31.79 -4.31
C THR A 219 44.78 31.37 -3.18
N THR A 220 45.18 31.47 -1.91
CA THR A 220 44.27 31.62 -0.74
C THR A 220 44.72 32.80 0.13
N PRO A 221 43.95 33.19 1.17
CA PRO A 221 44.41 32.88 2.54
C PRO A 221 43.34 32.23 3.43
N LYS A 222 43.77 31.71 4.60
CA LYS A 222 42.95 31.04 5.63
C LYS A 222 42.91 31.83 6.95
N ALA A 223 41.94 31.48 7.80
CA ALA A 223 42.15 31.18 9.22
C ALA A 223 41.42 29.82 9.47
N HIS A 224 41.97 28.78 10.13
CA HIS A 224 42.55 28.66 11.48
C HIS A 224 41.52 29.03 12.58
N GLU A 225 41.27 28.24 13.63
CA GLU A 225 41.76 26.90 14.06
C GLU A 225 40.81 26.37 15.17
N ASN A 226 40.76 25.10 15.61
CA ASN A 226 41.31 23.78 15.21
C ASN A 226 40.20 22.73 15.56
N THR A 227 40.27 21.40 15.78
CA THR A 227 41.22 20.25 15.84
C THR A 227 40.33 18.98 15.63
N GLU A 228 40.74 17.72 15.40
CA GLU A 228 42.02 16.97 15.32
C GLU A 228 42.00 16.02 14.09
N ASP A 229 43.08 15.27 13.83
CA ASP A 229 43.18 14.26 12.76
C ASP A 229 43.37 12.83 13.29
N VAL A 230 42.73 11.84 12.65
CA VAL A 230 43.16 10.42 12.67
C VAL A 230 43.18 9.90 11.23
N LEU A 231 44.35 9.43 10.79
CA LEU A 231 44.66 9.18 9.38
C LEU A 231 43.88 7.99 8.76
N PRO A 232 43.50 8.07 7.47
CA PRO A 232 42.85 6.98 6.75
C PRO A 232 43.85 5.87 6.38
N VAL A 233 43.75 4.71 7.04
CA VAL A 233 44.57 3.53 6.75
C VAL A 233 44.20 2.94 5.38
N SER A 234 45.21 2.64 4.56
CA SER A 234 45.05 2.05 3.23
C SER A 234 44.43 0.64 3.28
N PRO A 235 43.63 0.22 2.28
CA PRO A 235 42.92 -1.06 2.32
C PRO A 235 43.87 -2.25 2.13
N SER A 236 44.33 -2.83 3.24
CA SER A 236 45.07 -4.10 3.23
C SER A 236 44.17 -5.25 2.78
N LYS A 237 44.72 -6.16 1.95
CA LYS A 237 44.01 -7.36 1.49
C LYS A 237 43.88 -8.36 2.64
N LEU A 238 42.73 -8.36 3.33
CA LEU A 238 42.32 -9.47 4.18
C LEU A 238 40.83 -9.76 3.96
N GLY A 239 40.46 -11.05 3.95
CA GLY A 239 39.11 -11.53 3.64
C GLY A 239 38.09 -11.28 4.76
N SER A 240 37.77 -10.01 5.02
CA SER A 240 36.78 -9.63 6.04
C SER A 240 35.37 -10.12 5.65
N VAL A 241 34.86 -11.10 6.38
CA VAL A 241 33.47 -11.53 6.31
C VAL A 241 32.62 -10.45 6.98
N VAL A 242 31.99 -9.60 6.17
CA VAL A 242 31.10 -8.52 6.65
C VAL A 242 30.00 -9.13 7.52
N PRO A 243 29.87 -8.76 8.81
CA PRO A 243 28.93 -9.43 9.71
C PRO A 243 27.48 -9.27 9.27
N THR A 244 26.73 -10.38 9.24
CA THR A 244 25.30 -10.37 8.90
C THR A 244 24.58 -9.41 9.86
N THR A 245 23.89 -8.43 9.29
CA THR A 245 23.35 -7.28 10.04
C THR A 245 21.86 -7.12 9.78
N LEU A 246 21.07 -7.05 10.86
CA LEU A 246 19.66 -6.68 10.84
C LEU A 246 19.52 -5.17 11.06
N ALA A 247 18.93 -4.46 10.11
CA ALA A 247 18.42 -3.12 10.34
C ALA A 247 16.91 -3.16 10.64
N PHE A 248 16.44 -2.49 11.69
CA PHE A 248 15.03 -2.50 12.07
C PHE A 248 14.52 -1.11 12.49
N PRO A 249 13.27 -0.75 12.18
CA PRO A 249 12.65 0.47 12.66
C PRO A 249 12.10 0.26 14.08
N SER A 250 11.80 1.35 14.79
CA SER A 250 11.02 1.26 16.02
C SER A 250 9.60 0.77 15.73
N ILE A 251 9.27 -0.41 16.24
CA ILE A 251 7.95 -1.02 16.09
C ILE A 251 6.91 -0.25 16.94
N SER A 252 5.72 -0.07 16.39
CA SER A 252 4.52 0.54 16.98
C SER A 252 4.56 2.03 17.42
N THR A 253 5.72 2.67 17.55
CA THR A 253 5.82 4.05 18.09
C THR A 253 5.31 5.17 17.18
N ALA A 254 5.08 4.89 15.89
CA ALA A 254 4.55 5.86 14.92
C ALA A 254 3.04 5.67 14.66
N ASP A 255 2.69 4.94 13.59
CA ASP A 255 1.31 4.72 13.12
C ASP A 255 0.34 4.16 14.20
N PHE A 256 0.90 3.38 15.13
CA PHE A 256 0.21 2.68 16.21
C PHE A 256 0.32 3.38 17.58
N GLN A 257 0.97 4.55 17.64
CA GLN A 257 0.94 5.46 18.79
C GLN A 257 1.39 4.86 20.13
N PHE A 258 2.25 3.84 20.11
CA PHE A 258 2.80 3.26 21.33
C PHE A 258 3.81 4.21 21.99
N ASP A 259 3.73 4.35 23.32
CA ASP A 259 4.63 5.20 24.11
C ASP A 259 6.12 4.96 23.83
N ILE A 260 6.82 6.02 23.43
CA ILE A 260 8.20 5.99 22.95
C ILE A 260 9.15 5.56 24.08
N ASP A 261 8.89 6.01 25.29
CA ASP A 261 9.77 5.78 26.43
C ASP A 261 9.72 4.30 26.85
N LYS A 262 8.52 3.72 27.06
CA LYS A 262 8.36 2.26 27.26
C LYS A 262 8.87 1.42 26.09
N ALA A 263 8.68 1.88 24.85
CA ALA A 263 9.22 1.17 23.68
C ALA A 263 10.76 1.13 23.69
N SER A 264 11.42 2.20 24.14
CA SER A 264 12.88 2.23 24.23
C SER A 264 13.45 1.27 25.29
N ASP A 265 12.76 1.05 26.40
CA ASP A 265 13.15 0.03 27.39
C ASP A 265 13.07 -1.38 26.78
N ILE A 266 11.92 -1.72 26.18
CA ILE A 266 11.69 -3.04 25.57
C ILE A 266 12.67 -3.32 24.43
N ILE A 267 13.01 -2.31 23.60
CA ILE A 267 14.03 -2.46 22.55
C ILE A 267 15.39 -2.84 23.15
N VAL A 268 15.82 -2.13 24.19
CA VAL A 268 17.16 -2.30 24.78
C VAL A 268 17.26 -3.62 25.53
N GLU A 269 16.27 -3.97 26.35
CA GLU A 269 16.22 -5.24 27.08
C GLU A 269 16.15 -6.45 26.13
N THR A 270 15.34 -6.38 25.06
CA THR A 270 15.23 -7.52 24.14
C THR A 270 16.47 -7.64 23.24
N ALA A 271 17.18 -6.55 22.97
CA ALA A 271 18.49 -6.59 22.29
C ALA A 271 19.57 -7.20 23.19
N GLU A 272 19.65 -6.75 24.45
CA GLU A 272 20.54 -7.30 25.50
C GLU A 272 20.36 -8.82 25.65
N GLU A 273 19.12 -9.31 25.69
CA GLU A 273 18.79 -10.74 25.78
C GLU A 273 19.22 -11.56 24.54
N PHE A 274 19.16 -10.97 23.34
CA PHE A 274 19.43 -11.69 22.08
C PHE A 274 20.85 -11.56 21.54
N LEU A 275 21.61 -10.51 21.91
CA LEU A 275 22.98 -10.31 21.45
C LEU A 275 23.93 -11.50 21.74
N PRO A 276 23.88 -12.19 22.90
CA PRO A 276 24.68 -13.40 23.12
C PRO A 276 24.33 -14.53 22.15
N LYS A 277 23.05 -14.68 21.78
CA LYS A 277 22.55 -15.73 20.88
C LYS A 277 22.97 -15.51 19.42
N LEU A 278 23.22 -14.26 19.04
CA LEU A 278 23.46 -13.84 17.66
C LEU A 278 24.92 -13.99 17.17
N GLY A 279 25.84 -14.52 17.99
CA GLY A 279 27.23 -14.78 17.58
C GLY A 279 27.97 -13.49 17.15
N SER A 280 28.41 -13.42 15.88
CA SER A 280 29.02 -12.21 15.31
C SER A 280 28.02 -11.24 14.66
N ALA A 281 26.75 -11.62 14.54
CA ALA A 281 25.74 -10.79 13.88
C ALA A 281 25.40 -9.52 14.69
N ARG A 282 24.93 -8.50 13.97
CA ARG A 282 24.69 -7.14 14.50
C ARG A 282 23.23 -6.71 14.37
N LEU A 283 22.78 -5.90 15.32
CA LEU A 283 21.47 -5.29 15.41
C LEU A 283 21.59 -3.77 15.21
N VAL A 284 20.77 -3.16 14.35
CA VAL A 284 20.78 -1.71 14.11
C VAL A 284 19.37 -1.13 14.15
N LEU A 285 19.10 -0.25 15.11
CA LEU A 285 17.85 0.51 15.16
C LEU A 285 17.94 1.72 14.21
N VAL A 286 16.99 1.86 13.30
CA VAL A 286 17.00 2.87 12.23
C VAL A 286 15.78 3.79 12.30
N ASP A 287 16.02 5.10 12.13
CA ASP A 287 14.97 6.10 11.88
C ASP A 287 15.49 7.19 10.92
N LEU A 288 14.56 7.94 10.30
CA LEU A 288 14.81 8.88 9.21
C LEU A 288 15.42 10.24 9.64
N SER A 289 15.59 10.49 10.94
CA SER A 289 15.92 11.84 11.48
C SER A 289 16.97 11.81 12.56
N HIS A 290 17.94 12.73 12.48
CA HIS A 290 18.89 13.01 13.56
C HIS A 290 18.21 13.52 14.84
N GLY A 291 17.02 14.13 14.73
CA GLY A 291 16.19 14.56 15.86
C GLY A 291 15.23 13.49 16.40
N SER A 292 15.51 12.20 16.18
CA SER A 292 14.62 11.12 16.59
C SER A 292 14.69 10.83 18.10
N LYS A 293 13.59 11.07 18.84
CA LYS A 293 13.51 10.77 20.28
C LYS A 293 13.81 9.31 20.59
N ILE A 294 13.34 8.37 19.75
CA ILE A 294 13.56 6.94 20.02
C ILE A 294 15.02 6.54 19.85
N LEU A 295 15.73 7.07 18.83
CA LEU A 295 17.17 6.79 18.68
C LEU A 295 17.96 7.35 19.87
N SER A 296 17.68 8.58 20.29
CA SER A 296 18.36 9.19 21.45
C SER A 296 18.12 8.42 22.76
N LEU A 297 16.87 8.01 23.02
CA LEU A 297 16.52 7.21 24.20
C LEU A 297 17.17 5.83 24.19
N VAL A 298 17.10 5.10 23.06
CA VAL A 298 17.70 3.77 22.93
C VAL A 298 19.22 3.84 23.03
N LYS A 299 19.87 4.85 22.42
CA LYS A 299 21.32 5.05 22.55
C LYS A 299 21.72 5.27 24.01
N ALA A 300 21.03 6.16 24.73
CA ALA A 300 21.31 6.43 26.14
C ALA A 300 21.09 5.19 27.03
N LYS A 301 19.96 4.49 26.86
CA LYS A 301 19.61 3.30 27.66
C LYS A 301 20.53 2.10 27.36
N ALA A 302 20.96 1.91 26.10
CA ALA A 302 21.95 0.89 25.75
C ALA A 302 23.33 1.18 26.35
N SER A 303 23.77 2.46 26.36
CA SER A 303 25.02 2.85 27.05
C SER A 303 24.94 2.64 28.56
N LEU A 304 23.82 2.97 29.21
CA LEU A 304 23.63 2.71 30.66
C LEU A 304 23.65 1.22 31.02
N LYS A 305 23.29 0.34 30.08
CA LYS A 305 23.38 -1.13 30.20
C LYS A 305 24.71 -1.71 29.72
N ASN A 306 25.69 -0.87 29.34
CA ASN A 306 26.99 -1.29 28.79
C ASN A 306 26.89 -2.27 27.60
N ILE A 307 25.84 -2.12 26.77
CA ILE A 307 25.67 -2.97 25.59
C ILE A 307 26.75 -2.65 24.54
N ASP A 308 27.37 -3.67 23.98
CA ASP A 308 28.39 -3.58 22.93
C ASP A 308 27.92 -2.74 21.73
N SER A 309 28.46 -1.54 21.61
CA SER A 309 28.11 -0.55 20.59
C SER A 309 28.61 -0.92 19.17
N ALA A 310 29.52 -1.88 19.02
CA ALA A 310 29.88 -2.43 17.72
C ALA A 310 28.83 -3.45 17.22
N ARG A 311 28.03 -4.02 18.13
CA ARG A 311 27.02 -5.05 17.83
C ARG A 311 25.58 -4.59 17.95
N PHE A 312 25.28 -3.60 18.79
CA PHE A 312 23.98 -2.91 18.81
C PHE A 312 24.15 -1.39 18.83
N PHE A 313 23.66 -0.72 17.78
CA PHE A 313 23.74 0.73 17.66
C PHE A 313 22.53 1.33 16.93
N THR A 314 22.41 2.65 17.03
CA THR A 314 21.39 3.46 16.35
C THR A 314 21.96 4.10 15.10
N PHE A 315 21.21 4.10 13.99
CA PHE A 315 21.63 4.70 12.72
C PHE A 315 20.53 5.61 12.14
N VAL A 316 20.94 6.72 11.53
CA VAL A 316 20.00 7.68 10.90
C VAL A 316 20.01 7.46 9.39
N GLY A 317 18.85 7.12 8.81
CA GLY A 317 18.73 6.94 7.37
C GLY A 317 17.43 6.28 6.90
N ASP A 318 17.26 6.24 5.58
CA ASP A 318 16.20 5.47 4.93
C ASP A 318 16.57 3.99 4.94
N ILE A 319 15.80 3.16 5.66
CA ILE A 319 16.01 1.71 5.77
C ILE A 319 16.06 0.99 4.41
N THR A 320 15.49 1.61 3.36
CA THR A 320 15.50 1.07 1.99
C THR A 320 16.75 1.45 1.18
N LYS A 321 17.68 2.24 1.76
CA LYS A 321 18.85 2.82 1.08
C LYS A 321 20.14 2.82 1.90
N LEU A 322 20.18 2.06 3.00
CA LEU A 322 21.25 2.11 4.00
C LEU A 322 22.65 1.95 3.42
N HIS A 323 22.83 1.08 2.42
CA HIS A 323 24.12 0.92 1.74
C HIS A 323 24.37 2.08 0.77
N SER A 324 23.42 2.39 -0.12
CA SER A 324 23.61 3.38 -1.20
C SER A 324 23.68 4.85 -0.75
N GLN A 325 23.15 5.17 0.44
CA GLN A 325 23.12 6.54 0.97
C GLN A 325 23.73 6.68 2.37
N GLY A 326 23.76 5.61 3.18
CA GLY A 326 24.34 5.61 4.52
C GLY A 326 25.68 4.86 4.65
N GLY A 327 26.15 4.20 3.59
CA GLY A 327 27.33 3.32 3.63
C GLY A 327 27.17 2.02 4.43
N LEU A 328 26.06 1.84 5.15
CA LEU A 328 25.80 0.71 6.04
C LEU A 328 25.25 -0.49 5.26
N ARG A 329 26.03 -1.57 5.15
CA ARG A 329 25.55 -2.86 4.64
C ARG A 329 24.72 -3.60 5.69
N CYS A 330 23.51 -3.98 5.30
CA CYS A 330 22.62 -4.87 6.04
C CYS A 330 21.99 -5.89 5.09
N ASN A 331 22.03 -7.17 5.45
CA ASN A 331 21.48 -8.25 4.63
C ASN A 331 20.01 -8.53 4.95
N VAL A 332 19.55 -8.12 6.14
CA VAL A 332 18.18 -8.33 6.60
C VAL A 332 17.63 -6.99 7.06
N ILE A 333 16.39 -6.68 6.68
CA ILE A 333 15.66 -5.53 7.24
C ILE A 333 14.34 -5.97 7.87
N ALA A 334 13.94 -5.31 8.96
CA ALA A 334 12.60 -5.46 9.51
C ALA A 334 11.62 -4.44 8.92
N ASN A 335 10.37 -4.84 8.81
CA ASN A 335 9.26 -3.98 8.40
C ASN A 335 8.19 -3.95 9.51
N ALA A 336 7.88 -2.77 10.05
CA ALA A 336 6.70 -2.57 10.90
C ALA A 336 5.43 -2.65 10.02
N ALA A 337 4.93 -3.87 9.87
CA ALA A 337 3.92 -4.23 8.89
C ALA A 337 2.48 -3.94 9.38
N ASN A 338 1.52 -4.17 8.49
CA ASN A 338 0.10 -4.24 8.84
C ASN A 338 -0.37 -5.71 8.83
N TRP A 339 -1.45 -6.01 9.55
CA TRP A 339 -1.96 -7.39 9.73
C TRP A 339 -2.33 -8.13 8.45
N ARG A 340 -2.44 -7.46 7.29
CA ARG A 340 -2.70 -8.07 5.96
C ARG A 340 -1.44 -8.28 5.12
N LEU A 341 -0.26 -7.92 5.65
CA LEU A 341 1.03 -7.99 4.98
C LEU A 341 1.03 -7.34 3.57
N LYS A 342 0.31 -6.22 3.42
CA LYS A 342 0.12 -5.52 2.13
C LYS A 342 0.94 -4.24 1.99
N PRO A 343 1.28 -3.84 0.74
CA PRO A 343 1.79 -2.51 0.45
C PRO A 343 0.86 -1.39 0.92
N GLY A 344 1.42 -0.19 1.11
CA GLY A 344 0.69 0.99 1.56
C GLY A 344 0.62 1.11 3.08
N GLY A 345 -0.50 1.61 3.61
CA GLY A 345 -0.70 1.93 5.04
C GLY A 345 -0.03 3.24 5.48
N GLY A 346 1.18 3.49 5.00
CA GLY A 346 2.03 4.62 5.43
C GLY A 346 3.36 4.11 5.97
N GLY A 347 4.13 5.03 6.56
CA GLY A 347 5.37 4.73 7.28
C GLY A 347 6.37 3.86 6.52
N VAL A 348 7.14 3.08 7.28
CA VAL A 348 8.20 2.20 6.78
C VAL A 348 7.68 1.10 5.84
N ASN A 349 6.48 0.57 6.10
CA ASN A 349 5.84 -0.44 5.26
C ASN A 349 5.59 0.05 3.83
N ALA A 350 5.09 1.27 3.66
CA ALA A 350 4.93 1.86 2.34
C ALA A 350 6.27 2.05 1.61
N SER A 351 7.33 2.45 2.32
CA SER A 351 8.67 2.61 1.75
C SER A 351 9.28 1.27 1.31
N ILE A 352 9.28 0.26 2.18
CA ILE A 352 9.87 -1.06 1.89
C ILE A 352 9.17 -1.73 0.70
N PHE A 353 7.84 -1.77 0.67
CA PHE A 353 7.12 -2.31 -0.48
C PHE A 353 7.31 -1.49 -1.77
N LYS A 354 7.48 -0.16 -1.68
CA LYS A 354 7.78 0.68 -2.85
C LYS A 354 9.18 0.42 -3.41
N ALA A 355 10.17 0.21 -2.53
CA ALA A 355 11.57 -0.01 -2.93
C ALA A 355 11.82 -1.45 -3.42
N ALA A 356 11.13 -2.44 -2.85
CA ALA A 356 11.25 -3.85 -3.23
C ALA A 356 10.30 -4.27 -4.37
N GLY A 357 9.29 -3.46 -4.69
CA GLY A 357 8.40 -3.69 -5.83
C GLY A 357 7.48 -4.90 -5.68
N PRO A 358 6.98 -5.47 -6.79
CA PRO A 358 6.05 -6.61 -6.76
C PRO A 358 6.69 -7.89 -6.21
N ASP A 359 8.01 -8.03 -6.35
CA ASP A 359 8.80 -9.19 -5.90
C ASP A 359 8.64 -9.45 -4.40
N LEU A 360 8.68 -8.40 -3.56
CA LEU A 360 8.41 -8.55 -2.14
C LEU A 360 6.95 -8.92 -1.88
N GLU A 361 5.97 -8.36 -2.60
CA GLU A 361 4.59 -8.78 -2.39
C GLU A 361 4.36 -10.25 -2.80
N ALA A 362 4.98 -10.73 -3.88
CA ALA A 362 4.95 -12.13 -4.26
C ALA A 362 5.60 -13.02 -3.19
N ALA A 363 6.83 -12.70 -2.76
CA ALA A 363 7.55 -13.45 -1.74
C ALA A 363 6.84 -13.44 -0.38
N THR A 364 6.25 -12.31 0.00
CA THR A 364 5.48 -12.18 1.25
C THR A 364 4.23 -13.07 1.21
N ARG A 365 3.42 -12.99 0.15
CA ARG A 365 2.22 -13.84 -0.04
C ARG A 365 2.54 -15.34 -0.02
N ALA A 366 3.74 -15.73 -0.42
CA ALA A 366 4.23 -17.11 -0.39
C ALA A 366 4.69 -17.58 1.01
N ARG A 367 4.84 -16.67 1.98
CA ARG A 367 5.21 -16.98 3.37
C ARG A 367 4.07 -16.77 4.36
N ALA A 368 3.26 -15.73 4.20
CA ALA A 368 2.04 -15.48 4.98
C ALA A 368 1.10 -14.48 4.29
N ASN A 369 -0.21 -14.59 4.52
CA ASN A 369 -1.20 -13.62 4.04
C ASN A 369 -1.75 -12.69 5.15
N THR A 370 -1.54 -13.04 6.42
CA THR A 370 -1.84 -12.19 7.58
C THR A 370 -0.76 -12.34 8.65
N LEU A 371 -0.77 -11.43 9.63
CA LEU A 371 0.08 -11.50 10.82
C LEU A 371 -0.72 -11.03 12.04
N VAL A 372 -0.54 -11.66 13.19
CA VAL A 372 -1.15 -11.26 14.47
C VAL A 372 -0.17 -10.42 15.30
N PRO A 373 -0.65 -9.52 16.19
CA PRO A 373 0.24 -8.74 17.05
C PRO A 373 1.13 -9.65 17.91
N GLY A 374 2.40 -9.28 18.09
CA GLY A 374 3.37 -10.07 18.84
C GLY A 374 4.07 -11.15 18.01
N LYS A 375 3.94 -11.13 16.67
CA LYS A 375 4.59 -12.09 15.77
C LYS A 375 5.30 -11.41 14.60
N ALA A 376 6.25 -12.16 14.03
CA ALA A 376 7.01 -11.82 12.85
C ALA A 376 6.94 -12.94 11.78
N VAL A 377 7.22 -12.60 10.52
CA VAL A 377 7.42 -13.57 9.43
C VAL A 377 8.63 -13.20 8.57
N VAL A 378 9.54 -14.15 8.42
CA VAL A 378 10.75 -14.03 7.59
C VAL A 378 10.40 -14.27 6.12
N VAL A 379 10.79 -13.34 5.25
CA VAL A 379 10.58 -13.40 3.80
C VAL A 379 11.92 -13.28 3.07
N PRO A 380 12.42 -14.34 2.40
CA PRO A 380 13.57 -14.23 1.52
C PRO A 380 13.20 -13.43 0.27
N LEU A 381 14.08 -12.51 -0.15
CA LEU A 381 13.93 -11.72 -1.37
C LEU A 381 14.58 -12.45 -2.56
N PRO A 382 13.88 -12.64 -3.69
CA PRO A 382 14.52 -13.16 -4.89
C PRO A 382 15.61 -12.18 -5.38
N SER A 383 16.62 -12.69 -6.07
CA SER A 383 17.70 -11.88 -6.64
C SER A 383 17.24 -10.94 -7.77
N THR A 384 16.00 -11.07 -8.25
CA THR A 384 15.36 -10.09 -9.15
C THR A 384 14.93 -8.81 -8.43
N CYS A 385 14.73 -8.87 -7.11
CA CYS A 385 14.17 -7.76 -6.34
C CYS A 385 15.09 -6.52 -6.39
N PRO A 386 14.58 -5.32 -6.73
CA PRO A 386 15.38 -4.11 -6.77
C PRO A 386 16.08 -3.78 -5.44
N LEU A 387 15.45 -4.12 -4.31
CA LEU A 387 16.03 -3.91 -2.97
C LEU A 387 17.21 -4.89 -2.70
N HIS A 388 17.14 -6.10 -3.23
CA HIS A 388 18.26 -7.07 -3.18
C HIS A 388 19.42 -6.56 -4.04
N ASN A 389 19.16 -6.19 -5.30
CA ASN A 389 20.19 -5.73 -6.24
C ASN A 389 20.86 -4.41 -5.83
N ALA A 390 20.10 -3.42 -5.34
CA ALA A 390 20.64 -2.10 -5.03
C ALA A 390 21.31 -2.00 -3.64
N GLN A 391 20.89 -2.81 -2.67
CA GLN A 391 21.32 -2.68 -1.26
C GLN A 391 22.00 -3.93 -0.67
N GLY A 392 21.91 -5.09 -1.33
CA GLY A 392 22.39 -6.37 -0.80
C GLY A 392 21.46 -7.01 0.25
N ILE A 393 20.20 -6.56 0.32
CA ILE A 393 19.20 -7.06 1.28
C ILE A 393 18.64 -8.39 0.74
N THR A 394 18.94 -9.48 1.44
CA THR A 394 18.51 -10.85 1.10
C THR A 394 17.18 -11.24 1.74
N HIS A 395 16.79 -10.59 2.84
CA HIS A 395 15.55 -10.90 3.58
C HIS A 395 14.83 -9.65 4.10
N VAL A 396 13.50 -9.72 4.14
CA VAL A 396 12.62 -8.79 4.87
C VAL A 396 11.89 -9.57 5.96
N ILE A 397 11.92 -9.10 7.20
CA ILE A 397 11.12 -9.67 8.29
C ILE A 397 9.96 -8.73 8.58
N HIS A 398 8.73 -9.14 8.25
CA HIS A 398 7.54 -8.36 8.60
C HIS A 398 7.17 -8.63 10.05
N VAL A 399 6.95 -7.57 10.83
CA VAL A 399 6.65 -7.63 12.27
C VAL A 399 5.37 -6.83 12.53
N LEU A 400 4.44 -7.39 13.30
CA LEU A 400 3.26 -6.65 13.78
C LEU A 400 3.35 -6.48 15.31
N GLY A 401 3.62 -5.25 15.75
CA GLY A 401 3.54 -4.89 17.15
C GLY A 401 2.10 -4.57 17.60
N PRO A 402 1.90 -4.27 18.90
CA PRO A 402 0.61 -3.85 19.45
C PRO A 402 0.18 -2.49 18.90
N ASN A 403 -1.12 -2.24 18.92
CA ASN A 403 -1.71 -0.96 18.51
C ASN A 403 -2.34 -0.22 19.70
N MET A 404 -1.99 1.06 19.88
CA MET A 404 -2.62 1.99 20.83
C MET A 404 -3.50 3.05 20.13
N ASN A 405 -3.50 3.09 18.79
CA ASN A 405 -4.27 4.06 18.01
C ASN A 405 -5.71 3.55 17.78
N PRO A 406 -6.76 4.19 18.33
CA PRO A 406 -8.15 3.75 18.17
C PRO A 406 -8.68 3.87 16.73
N ASN A 407 -7.93 4.52 15.82
CA ASN A 407 -8.24 4.62 14.40
C ASN A 407 -7.63 3.46 13.57
N ARG A 408 -7.06 2.45 14.24
CA ARG A 408 -6.48 1.23 13.66
C ARG A 408 -7.09 -0.01 14.33
N PRO A 409 -7.17 -1.16 13.64
CA PRO A 409 -7.65 -2.41 14.24
C PRO A 409 -6.86 -2.83 15.48
N ASP A 410 -7.45 -3.69 16.30
CA ASP A 410 -6.79 -4.34 17.45
C ASP A 410 -6.19 -3.35 18.46
N CYS A 411 -6.84 -2.20 18.62
CA CYS A 411 -6.46 -1.17 19.58
C CYS A 411 -6.60 -1.66 21.02
N LEU A 412 -5.53 -1.56 21.80
CA LEU A 412 -5.46 -1.96 23.20
C LEU A 412 -5.99 -0.90 24.17
N ASN A 413 -6.46 0.27 23.68
CA ASN A 413 -7.12 1.31 24.47
C ASN A 413 -6.31 1.78 25.70
N ASN A 414 -4.99 1.92 25.53
CA ASN A 414 -4.00 2.25 26.59
C ASN A 414 -3.77 1.16 27.66
N ASP A 415 -4.17 -0.10 27.43
CA ASP A 415 -3.67 -1.25 28.19
C ASP A 415 -2.17 -1.48 27.88
N TYR A 416 -1.31 -0.72 28.56
CA TYR A 416 0.13 -0.83 28.46
C TYR A 416 0.69 -2.11 29.10
N THR A 417 -0.07 -2.81 29.95
CA THR A 417 0.37 -4.11 30.51
C THR A 417 0.38 -5.17 29.40
N LYS A 418 -0.74 -5.33 28.70
CA LYS A 418 -0.84 -6.17 27.51
C LYS A 418 -0.02 -5.62 26.34
N GLY A 419 0.03 -4.29 26.21
CA GLY A 419 0.84 -3.61 25.21
C GLY A 419 2.33 -3.92 25.31
N CYS A 420 2.94 -3.72 26.48
CA CYS A 420 4.36 -4.02 26.69
C CYS A 420 4.68 -5.51 26.47
N LYS A 421 3.79 -6.42 26.90
CA LYS A 421 3.92 -7.85 26.61
C LYS A 421 3.97 -8.13 25.09
N ILE A 422 2.97 -7.67 24.35
CA ILE A 422 2.87 -7.89 22.89
C ILE A 422 4.01 -7.19 22.13
N LEU A 423 4.51 -6.04 22.60
CA LEU A 423 5.67 -5.39 21.99
C LEU A 423 6.96 -6.19 22.23
N ARG A 424 7.16 -6.77 23.43
CA ARG A 424 8.30 -7.68 23.67
C ARG A 424 8.21 -8.90 22.78
N GLU A 425 7.05 -9.58 22.75
CA GLU A 425 6.80 -10.73 21.87
C GLU A 425 7.11 -10.43 20.39
N ALA A 426 6.79 -9.22 19.91
CA ALA A 426 7.11 -8.78 18.56
C ALA A 426 8.63 -8.61 18.30
N TYR A 427 9.41 -8.10 19.27
CA TYR A 427 10.87 -8.03 19.16
C TYR A 427 11.55 -9.38 19.33
N THR A 428 11.09 -10.22 20.27
CA THR A 428 11.51 -11.62 20.42
C THR A 428 11.33 -12.37 19.10
N SER A 429 10.12 -12.33 18.51
CA SER A 429 9.82 -13.00 17.24
C SER A 429 10.60 -12.42 16.05
N LEU A 430 10.93 -11.13 16.05
CA LEU A 430 11.84 -10.51 15.08
C LEU A 430 13.26 -11.07 15.21
N PHE A 431 13.82 -11.13 16.42
CA PHE A 431 15.21 -11.56 16.63
C PHE A 431 15.39 -13.09 16.50
N GLU A 432 14.38 -13.89 16.86
CA GLU A 432 14.29 -15.31 16.50
C GLU A 432 14.25 -15.50 14.97
N GLY A 433 13.41 -14.72 14.28
CA GLY A 433 13.35 -14.71 12.82
C GLY A 433 14.70 -14.35 12.19
N PHE A 434 15.42 -13.37 12.74
CA PHE A 434 16.76 -13.01 12.28
C PHE A 434 17.79 -14.10 12.56
N LEU A 435 17.80 -14.69 13.75
CA LEU A 435 18.69 -15.80 14.11
C LEU A 435 18.58 -16.95 13.11
N SER A 436 17.36 -17.33 12.71
CA SER A 436 17.15 -18.37 11.69
C SER A 436 17.82 -18.05 10.34
N THR A 437 17.85 -16.77 9.93
CA THR A 437 18.54 -16.35 8.69
C THR A 437 20.07 -16.34 8.79
N VAL A 438 20.62 -16.22 10.01
CA VAL A 438 22.05 -16.34 10.28
C VAL A 438 22.47 -17.80 10.30
N GLU A 439 21.67 -18.67 10.93
CA GLU A 439 21.92 -20.11 10.97
C GLU A 439 21.91 -20.74 9.58
N ASP A 440 20.92 -20.43 8.73
CA ASP A 440 20.83 -20.99 7.38
C ASP A 440 21.96 -20.50 6.45
N GLN A 441 22.51 -19.31 6.69
CA GLN A 441 23.73 -18.85 6.00
C GLN A 441 24.97 -19.67 6.41
N SER A 442 25.01 -20.23 7.62
CA SER A 442 26.14 -21.06 8.07
C SER A 442 26.12 -22.50 7.50
N LYS A 443 24.97 -22.96 7.01
CA LYS A 443 24.76 -24.32 6.47
C LYS A 443 25.11 -24.46 4.97
N LEU A 444 25.45 -23.38 4.28
CA LEU A 444 25.88 -23.41 2.88
C LEU A 444 27.32 -23.96 2.76
N PRO A 445 27.59 -24.96 1.90
CA PRO A 445 28.93 -25.54 1.77
C PRO A 445 29.91 -24.50 1.21
N LYS A 446 31.07 -24.37 1.88
CA LYS A 446 32.16 -23.47 1.45
C LYS A 446 32.63 -23.86 0.04
N ARG A 447 32.34 -23.00 -0.95
CA ARG A 447 32.71 -23.21 -2.35
C ARG A 447 34.21 -22.93 -2.55
N ASN A 448 35.06 -23.87 -2.13
CA ASN A 448 36.50 -23.80 -2.37
C ASN A 448 36.80 -23.80 -3.87
N ASN A 449 37.56 -22.81 -4.33
CA ASN A 449 38.17 -22.81 -5.65
C ASN A 449 39.43 -23.69 -5.62
N GLN A 450 39.39 -24.85 -6.27
CA GLN A 450 40.56 -25.47 -6.89
C GLN A 450 40.12 -26.49 -7.94
N ALA A 451 40.79 -26.49 -9.09
CA ALA A 451 40.53 -27.41 -10.20
C ALA A 451 41.85 -27.83 -10.84
N THR A 452 42.38 -28.99 -10.43
CA THR A 452 43.51 -29.67 -11.06
C THR A 452 43.43 -31.19 -10.82
N ALA A 453 43.33 -31.94 -11.91
CA ALA A 453 43.80 -33.32 -12.19
C ALA A 453 43.82 -34.45 -11.13
N SER A 454 43.39 -35.65 -11.56
CA SER A 454 43.95 -37.02 -11.29
C SER A 454 44.25 -37.45 -9.83
N ASP A 455 43.88 -38.62 -9.30
CA ASP A 455 43.71 -39.97 -9.89
C ASP A 455 43.18 -41.00 -8.84
N SER A 456 42.94 -42.24 -9.26
CA SER A 456 43.05 -43.54 -8.53
C SER A 456 42.36 -43.80 -7.17
N GLU A 457 41.34 -44.67 -7.23
CA GLU A 457 41.21 -45.96 -6.49
C GLU A 457 40.93 -46.13 -4.95
N ARG A 458 40.08 -47.14 -4.68
CA ARG A 458 40.06 -48.16 -3.58
C ARG A 458 39.59 -47.85 -2.13
N ASN A 459 38.34 -48.26 -1.88
CA ASN A 459 37.91 -49.31 -0.91
C ASN A 459 38.64 -49.52 0.44
N LYS A 460 37.95 -49.20 1.55
CA LYS A 460 37.74 -49.94 2.84
C LYS A 460 37.09 -48.96 3.84
N LYS A 461 36.01 -49.20 4.60
CA LYS A 461 35.44 -50.37 5.30
C LYS A 461 36.33 -50.86 6.46
N TYR A 462 35.95 -50.58 7.72
CA TYR A 462 35.70 -51.57 8.80
C TYR A 462 35.13 -50.93 10.10
N LYS A 463 34.80 -51.80 11.08
CA LYS A 463 34.18 -51.59 12.42
C LYS A 463 34.96 -50.62 13.36
N GLY A 464 34.45 -50.14 14.50
CA GLY A 464 33.09 -50.25 15.10
C GLY A 464 32.97 -51.06 16.42
N THR A 465 32.70 -50.39 17.54
CA THR A 465 32.23 -50.84 18.89
C THR A 465 31.70 -49.58 19.62
N GLN A 466 30.50 -49.45 20.24
CA GLN A 466 29.81 -50.22 21.31
C GLN A 466 30.62 -50.24 22.62
N ASP A 467 30.13 -49.75 23.77
CA ASP A 467 28.85 -50.04 24.48
C ASP A 467 28.18 -48.81 25.16
N MET A 468 26.84 -48.70 25.24
CA MET A 468 25.93 -48.98 26.40
C MET A 468 26.26 -48.24 27.72
N ALA A 469 25.30 -47.67 28.49
CA ALA A 469 23.83 -47.54 28.42
C ALA A 469 23.42 -46.18 29.11
N ILE A 470 22.17 -45.73 29.37
CA ILE A 470 20.85 -46.34 29.66
C ILE A 470 19.71 -45.49 29.02
N ALA A 471 18.53 -46.09 28.83
CA ALA A 471 17.33 -45.53 28.17
C ALA A 471 16.68 -44.31 28.86
N SER A 472 15.87 -43.52 28.14
CA SER A 472 14.42 -43.75 28.12
C SER A 472 13.70 -43.56 26.75
N ASN A 473 12.55 -44.22 26.62
CA ASN A 473 11.60 -44.23 25.48
C ASN A 473 10.79 -42.90 25.38
N MET A 474 10.07 -42.51 24.31
CA MET A 474 9.72 -43.07 22.97
C MET A 474 9.27 -41.87 22.06
N LYS A 475 9.15 -41.83 20.72
CA LYS A 475 8.95 -42.78 19.57
C LYS A 475 7.58 -43.47 19.45
N SER A 476 6.90 -43.51 18.30
CA SER A 476 7.05 -42.87 16.97
C SER A 476 5.72 -43.02 16.20
N GLY A 477 5.53 -42.39 15.03
CA GLY A 477 4.24 -42.46 14.30
C GLY A 477 4.22 -41.97 12.85
N THR A 478 5.29 -42.12 12.08
CA THR A 478 5.30 -41.88 10.62
C THR A 478 5.19 -43.19 9.85
N VAL A 479 4.52 -43.17 8.70
CA VAL A 479 4.48 -44.27 7.72
C VAL A 479 4.73 -43.68 6.32
N ASP A 480 5.52 -44.38 5.51
CA ASP A 480 6.02 -43.96 4.20
C ASP A 480 5.29 -44.68 3.02
N ASP A 481 5.79 -44.45 1.80
CA ASP A 481 5.49 -45.12 0.51
C ASP A 481 4.15 -44.75 -0.20
N ALA A 482 4.07 -44.68 -1.55
CA ALA A 482 5.13 -44.71 -2.58
C ALA A 482 4.75 -44.00 -3.91
N ARG A 483 5.80 -43.49 -4.58
CA ARG A 483 6.10 -43.29 -6.02
C ARG A 483 5.00 -43.12 -7.11
N ASP A 484 5.32 -42.14 -7.97
CA ASP A 484 5.02 -42.01 -9.42
C ASP A 484 3.64 -41.45 -9.86
N GLY A 485 3.57 -40.93 -11.09
CA GLY A 485 2.39 -40.29 -11.72
C GLY A 485 2.59 -38.80 -12.02
N GLY A 486 3.08 -38.46 -13.23
CA GLY A 486 3.49 -37.11 -13.60
C GLY A 486 2.45 -35.99 -13.44
N LYS A 487 2.68 -35.06 -12.51
CA LYS A 487 1.79 -33.89 -12.28
C LYS A 487 1.97 -32.79 -13.33
N LYS A 488 0.87 -32.43 -14.00
CA LYS A 488 0.73 -31.14 -14.71
C LYS A 488 1.02 -29.98 -13.74
N ARG A 489 1.61 -28.89 -14.26
CA ARG A 489 1.90 -27.67 -13.49
C ARG A 489 0.61 -27.08 -12.92
N SER A 490 0.42 -27.14 -11.61
CA SER A 490 -0.76 -26.59 -10.93
C SER A 490 -0.79 -25.05 -11.00
N LYS A 491 -1.99 -24.49 -11.09
CA LYS A 491 -2.21 -23.05 -10.92
C LYS A 491 -1.96 -22.69 -9.45
N GLY A 492 -1.12 -21.69 -9.19
CA GLY A 492 -0.72 -21.32 -7.83
C GLY A 492 -1.80 -20.51 -7.08
N TRP A 493 -2.68 -21.20 -6.36
CA TRP A 493 -3.69 -20.57 -5.50
C TRP A 493 -3.05 -19.87 -4.28
N SER A 494 -3.45 -18.62 -4.00
CA SER A 494 -3.04 -17.90 -2.77
C SER A 494 -3.77 -18.45 -1.54
N SER A 495 -3.20 -18.35 -0.32
CA SER A 495 -3.85 -19.01 0.84
C SER A 495 -5.20 -18.42 1.29
N TRP A 496 -5.54 -17.18 0.92
CA TRP A 496 -6.94 -16.71 1.03
C TRP A 496 -7.85 -17.46 0.06
N ALA A 497 -7.39 -17.65 -1.17
CA ALA A 497 -8.04 -18.50 -2.16
C ALA A 497 -7.92 -20.00 -1.86
N LEU A 498 -7.34 -20.42 -0.72
CA LEU A 498 -7.40 -21.78 -0.18
C LEU A 498 -8.32 -21.89 1.04
N ALA A 499 -8.97 -20.81 1.49
CA ALA A 499 -9.75 -20.83 2.73
C ALA A 499 -10.91 -21.83 2.70
N LEU A 500 -11.64 -21.92 1.57
CA LEU A 500 -12.71 -22.92 1.41
C LEU A 500 -12.13 -24.34 1.28
N HIS A 501 -11.00 -24.51 0.61
CA HIS A 501 -10.29 -25.79 0.48
C HIS A 501 -9.89 -26.36 1.85
N VAL A 502 -9.31 -25.55 2.75
CA VAL A 502 -8.95 -26.01 4.11
C VAL A 502 -10.19 -26.42 4.91
N ILE A 503 -11.30 -25.69 4.79
CA ILE A 503 -12.57 -26.03 5.46
C ILE A 503 -13.20 -27.30 4.88
N ALA A 504 -13.08 -27.53 3.56
CA ALA A 504 -13.58 -28.73 2.90
C ALA A 504 -12.76 -29.99 3.24
N MET A 505 -11.43 -29.87 3.37
CA MET A 505 -10.59 -31.00 3.75
C MET A 505 -10.64 -31.32 5.25
N HIS A 506 -10.87 -30.32 6.09
CA HIS A 506 -10.86 -30.45 7.56
C HIS A 506 -12.09 -29.80 8.25
N PRO A 507 -13.34 -30.18 7.90
CA PRO A 507 -14.54 -29.60 8.50
C PRO A 507 -14.58 -29.75 10.03
N GLU A 508 -13.99 -30.81 10.57
CA GLU A 508 -13.87 -31.09 12.00
C GLU A 508 -13.00 -30.07 12.76
N LYS A 509 -12.14 -29.32 12.06
CA LYS A 509 -11.34 -28.22 12.64
C LYS A 509 -12.08 -26.86 12.56
N HIS A 510 -13.30 -26.86 12.02
CA HIS A 510 -14.03 -25.67 11.60
C HIS A 510 -15.52 -25.69 11.99
N GLU A 511 -15.90 -26.46 13.02
CA GLU A 511 -17.27 -26.58 13.56
C GLU A 511 -17.99 -25.22 13.73
N ASN A 512 -17.27 -24.17 14.13
CA ASN A 512 -17.78 -22.80 14.32
C ASN A 512 -18.35 -22.14 13.04
N VAL A 513 -18.10 -22.69 11.85
CA VAL A 513 -18.56 -22.17 10.55
C VAL A 513 -19.19 -23.22 9.63
N VAL A 514 -19.05 -24.51 9.96
CA VAL A 514 -19.71 -25.62 9.26
C VAL A 514 -21.15 -25.77 9.72
N LEU A 515 -22.07 -25.85 8.76
CA LEU A 515 -23.51 -25.99 8.99
C LEU A 515 -24.00 -27.43 8.77
N GLU A 516 -23.32 -28.14 7.88
CA GLU A 516 -23.59 -29.52 7.47
C GLU A 516 -22.35 -30.07 6.73
N SER A 517 -22.05 -31.36 6.86
CA SER A 517 -20.95 -32.01 6.13
C SER A 517 -21.23 -33.49 5.88
N SER A 518 -20.83 -33.97 4.71
CA SER A 518 -20.77 -35.38 4.33
C SER A 518 -19.39 -35.70 3.74
N ASP A 519 -19.15 -36.92 3.26
CA ASP A 519 -17.86 -37.30 2.69
C ASP A 519 -17.50 -36.50 1.42
N ASP A 520 -18.48 -36.16 0.58
CA ASP A 520 -18.28 -35.41 -0.66
C ASP A 520 -18.40 -33.87 -0.52
N ILE A 521 -19.18 -33.35 0.44
CA ILE A 521 -19.45 -31.90 0.56
C ILE A 521 -19.37 -31.33 1.98
N VAL A 522 -19.19 -30.02 2.09
CA VAL A 522 -19.42 -29.23 3.31
C VAL A 522 -20.27 -27.98 2.99
N VAL A 523 -21.20 -27.63 3.88
CA VAL A 523 -22.03 -26.42 3.76
C VAL A 523 -21.60 -25.38 4.79
N ILE A 524 -21.37 -24.15 4.36
CA ILE A 524 -21.00 -23.03 5.23
C ILE A 524 -21.79 -21.75 4.88
N ASN A 525 -21.87 -20.81 5.82
CA ASN A 525 -22.27 -19.44 5.48
C ASN A 525 -21.18 -18.75 4.64
N ASP A 526 -21.55 -17.98 3.61
CA ASP A 526 -20.61 -17.02 3.02
C ASP A 526 -20.32 -15.95 4.08
N GLN A 527 -19.06 -15.83 4.53
CA GLN A 527 -18.63 -14.87 5.56
C GLN A 527 -18.90 -13.40 5.17
N TYR A 528 -19.10 -13.13 3.88
CA TYR A 528 -19.40 -11.81 3.32
C TYR A 528 -20.66 -11.89 2.44
N PRO A 529 -21.82 -12.33 2.96
CA PRO A 529 -22.96 -12.81 2.17
C PRO A 529 -23.48 -11.72 1.23
N LYS A 530 -23.88 -12.02 0.00
CA LYS A 530 -24.23 -10.98 -1.01
C LYS A 530 -25.73 -10.62 -1.05
N ALA A 531 -26.56 -11.36 -0.32
CA ALA A 531 -28.00 -11.21 -0.16
C ALA A 531 -28.41 -11.61 1.27
N ARG A 532 -29.71 -11.53 1.63
CA ARG A 532 -30.25 -11.92 2.95
C ARG A 532 -29.92 -13.37 3.34
N LYS A 533 -29.91 -14.29 2.38
CA LYS A 533 -29.49 -15.69 2.57
C LYS A 533 -28.43 -16.04 1.52
N HIS A 534 -27.24 -16.42 1.97
CA HIS A 534 -26.16 -16.86 1.09
C HIS A 534 -25.26 -17.90 1.78
N VAL A 535 -25.41 -19.17 1.37
CA VAL A 535 -24.55 -20.28 1.81
C VAL A 535 -23.77 -20.83 0.63
N LEU A 536 -22.64 -21.49 0.93
CA LEU A 536 -21.79 -22.18 -0.02
C LEU A 536 -21.86 -23.68 0.27
N VAL A 537 -22.20 -24.49 -0.73
CA VAL A 537 -21.93 -25.93 -0.71
C VAL A 537 -20.59 -26.13 -1.40
N VAL A 538 -19.58 -26.64 -0.69
CA VAL A 538 -18.20 -26.75 -1.15
C VAL A 538 -17.83 -28.22 -1.32
N ALA A 539 -17.20 -28.58 -2.44
CA ALA A 539 -16.74 -29.93 -2.71
C ALA A 539 -15.54 -30.33 -1.86
N ARG A 540 -15.44 -31.60 -1.48
CA ARG A 540 -14.31 -32.20 -0.74
C ARG A 540 -13.35 -33.01 -1.62
N GLN A 541 -13.62 -33.16 -2.93
CA GLN A 541 -12.73 -33.85 -3.87
C GLN A 541 -11.52 -32.97 -4.26
N GLU A 542 -10.29 -33.43 -3.99
CA GLU A 542 -9.05 -32.62 -4.11
C GLU A 542 -8.80 -32.02 -5.51
N ASN A 543 -9.27 -32.68 -6.56
CA ASN A 543 -8.95 -32.40 -7.96
C ASN A 543 -9.88 -31.39 -8.65
N VAL A 544 -10.89 -30.87 -7.95
CA VAL A 544 -11.93 -29.99 -8.53
C VAL A 544 -11.87 -28.60 -7.91
N ASP A 545 -10.94 -27.77 -8.39
CA ASP A 545 -10.64 -26.47 -7.78
C ASP A 545 -11.65 -25.38 -8.20
N GLY A 546 -12.20 -25.49 -9.41
CA GLY A 546 -13.20 -24.58 -9.98
C GLY A 546 -14.09 -25.24 -11.03
N LEU A 547 -14.99 -24.45 -11.62
CA LEU A 547 -15.92 -24.94 -12.65
C LEU A 547 -15.22 -25.39 -13.94
N GLU A 548 -14.03 -24.87 -14.20
CA GLU A 548 -13.16 -25.26 -15.31
C GLU A 548 -12.58 -26.69 -15.19
N ASP A 549 -12.59 -27.28 -13.98
CA ASP A 549 -12.09 -28.63 -13.72
C ASP A 549 -13.19 -29.72 -13.75
N VAL A 550 -14.46 -29.33 -13.93
CA VAL A 550 -15.62 -30.24 -13.83
C VAL A 550 -15.81 -31.04 -15.12
N GLY A 551 -15.47 -32.32 -15.07
CA GLY A 551 -15.66 -33.32 -16.13
C GLY A 551 -16.84 -34.27 -15.91
N ARG A 552 -16.99 -35.27 -16.81
CA ARG A 552 -18.02 -36.32 -16.71
C ARG A 552 -17.93 -37.12 -15.41
N GLU A 553 -16.70 -37.35 -14.96
CA GLU A 553 -16.36 -38.04 -13.72
C GLU A 553 -16.95 -37.38 -12.47
N ASN A 554 -17.15 -36.06 -12.49
CA ASN A 554 -17.67 -35.30 -11.36
C ASN A 554 -19.20 -35.17 -11.36
N ILE A 555 -19.93 -35.75 -12.32
CA ILE A 555 -21.37 -35.49 -12.46
C ILE A 555 -22.16 -35.77 -11.17
N LYS A 556 -21.83 -36.88 -10.47
CA LYS A 556 -22.47 -37.25 -9.19
C LYS A 556 -22.22 -36.21 -8.08
N LEU A 557 -21.02 -35.63 -8.02
CA LEU A 557 -20.69 -34.56 -7.08
C LEU A 557 -21.52 -33.31 -7.39
N VAL A 558 -21.65 -32.92 -8.66
CA VAL A 558 -22.44 -31.74 -9.06
C VAL A 558 -23.94 -31.97 -8.80
N GLU A 559 -24.44 -33.19 -9.00
CA GLU A 559 -25.80 -33.59 -8.63
C GLU A 559 -26.03 -33.51 -7.11
N GLU A 560 -25.10 -34.01 -6.30
CA GLU A 560 -25.23 -33.94 -4.84
C GLU A 560 -25.11 -32.51 -4.31
N MET A 561 -24.17 -31.71 -4.83
CA MET A 561 -24.09 -30.27 -4.52
C MET A 561 -25.42 -29.57 -4.86
N HIS A 562 -26.06 -29.90 -5.98
CA HIS A 562 -27.37 -29.38 -6.35
C HIS A 562 -28.47 -29.83 -5.37
N ASN A 563 -28.53 -31.11 -5.02
CA ASN A 563 -29.51 -31.67 -4.07
C ASN A 563 -29.42 -31.01 -2.69
N VAL A 564 -28.20 -30.88 -2.16
CA VAL A 564 -27.92 -30.17 -0.90
C VAL A 564 -28.30 -28.69 -1.03
N GLY A 565 -28.01 -28.06 -2.17
CA GLY A 565 -28.47 -26.70 -2.45
C GLY A 565 -29.99 -26.55 -2.40
N MET A 566 -30.74 -27.49 -3.01
CA MET A 566 -32.20 -27.51 -3.01
C MET A 566 -32.79 -27.72 -1.60
N LYS A 567 -32.17 -28.61 -0.80
CA LYS A 567 -32.49 -28.80 0.63
C LYS A 567 -32.35 -27.49 1.42
N TRP A 568 -31.27 -26.74 1.18
CA TRP A 568 -31.03 -25.46 1.83
C TRP A 568 -31.95 -24.32 1.34
N VAL A 569 -32.33 -24.30 0.06
CA VAL A 569 -33.39 -23.41 -0.44
C VAL A 569 -34.73 -23.68 0.25
N LYS A 570 -35.15 -24.95 0.33
CA LYS A 570 -36.39 -25.32 1.03
C LYS A 570 -36.36 -24.83 2.48
N ARG A 571 -35.28 -25.12 3.22
CA ARG A 571 -35.09 -24.64 4.60
C ARG A 571 -35.27 -23.12 4.71
N PHE A 572 -34.63 -22.34 3.83
CA PHE A 572 -34.77 -20.88 3.87
C PHE A 572 -36.14 -20.37 3.40
N GLN A 573 -36.87 -21.12 2.57
CA GLN A 573 -38.25 -20.78 2.17
C GLN A 573 -39.30 -21.20 3.21
N ASP A 574 -38.98 -22.15 4.10
CA ASP A 574 -39.75 -22.43 5.32
C ASP A 574 -39.45 -21.40 6.43
N GLU A 575 -38.28 -20.73 6.41
CA GLU A 575 -37.97 -19.56 7.25
C GLU A 575 -38.56 -18.23 6.71
N ASP A 576 -38.52 -18.00 5.40
CA ASP A 576 -39.11 -16.83 4.71
C ASP A 576 -39.57 -17.22 3.28
N ALA A 577 -40.87 -17.46 3.14
CA ALA A 577 -41.49 -17.87 1.88
C ALA A 577 -41.38 -16.83 0.75
N SER A 578 -41.06 -15.56 1.04
CA SER A 578 -40.89 -14.52 0.00
C SER A 578 -39.54 -14.60 -0.73
N LEU A 579 -38.58 -15.38 -0.21
CA LEU A 579 -37.25 -15.46 -0.79
C LEU A 579 -37.20 -16.38 -2.02
N ILE A 580 -36.95 -15.76 -3.17
CA ILE A 580 -36.65 -16.43 -4.43
C ILE A 580 -35.13 -16.67 -4.50
N PHE A 581 -34.69 -17.88 -4.86
CA PHE A 581 -33.29 -18.29 -4.90
C PHE A 581 -32.78 -18.58 -6.31
N ARG A 582 -31.45 -18.56 -6.46
CA ARG A 582 -30.72 -19.24 -7.55
C ARG A 582 -29.61 -20.12 -6.96
N LEU A 583 -29.33 -21.22 -7.64
CA LEU A 583 -28.20 -22.12 -7.39
C LEU A 583 -27.24 -21.98 -8.55
N GLY A 584 -25.96 -21.69 -8.30
CA GLY A 584 -24.97 -21.66 -9.38
C GLY A 584 -23.53 -21.37 -8.96
N TYR A 585 -22.66 -21.41 -9.95
CA TYR A 585 -21.21 -21.35 -9.81
C TYR A 585 -20.66 -20.09 -10.48
N HIS A 586 -19.57 -19.51 -9.95
CA HIS A 586 -18.81 -18.50 -10.68
C HIS A 586 -17.93 -19.17 -11.74
N SER A 587 -17.99 -18.66 -12.98
CA SER A 587 -17.21 -19.19 -14.11
C SER A 587 -15.70 -19.22 -13.87
N VAL A 588 -15.18 -18.17 -13.22
CA VAL A 588 -13.83 -18.16 -12.63
C VAL A 588 -14.00 -17.96 -11.13
N PRO A 589 -13.70 -18.97 -10.29
CA PRO A 589 -13.94 -18.86 -8.86
C PRO A 589 -12.97 -17.88 -8.20
N SER A 590 -13.42 -17.21 -7.14
CA SER A 590 -12.54 -16.32 -6.36
C SER A 590 -11.70 -17.09 -5.32
N MET A 591 -12.09 -18.31 -4.98
CA MET A 591 -11.44 -19.19 -4.00
C MET A 591 -11.60 -20.65 -4.45
N ARG A 592 -10.57 -21.48 -4.24
CA ARG A 592 -10.60 -22.95 -4.24
C ARG A 592 -11.17 -23.43 -2.89
N GLN A 593 -11.96 -24.49 -2.78
CA GLN A 593 -12.38 -25.51 -3.77
C GLN A 593 -13.61 -25.07 -4.60
N LEU A 594 -14.06 -25.90 -5.55
CA LEU A 594 -15.35 -25.74 -6.23
C LEU A 594 -16.48 -25.53 -5.19
N HIS A 595 -17.28 -24.49 -5.39
CA HIS A 595 -18.38 -24.13 -4.49
C HIS A 595 -19.62 -23.66 -5.25
N LEU A 596 -20.76 -24.27 -4.93
CA LEU A 596 -22.08 -23.86 -5.35
C LEU A 596 -22.58 -22.74 -4.43
N HIS A 597 -22.96 -21.60 -5.01
CA HIS A 597 -23.67 -20.54 -4.31
C HIS A 597 -25.17 -20.85 -4.25
N VAL A 598 -25.72 -20.91 -3.04
CA VAL A 598 -27.16 -20.90 -2.79
C VAL A 598 -27.52 -19.49 -2.31
N ILE A 599 -28.11 -18.67 -3.20
CA ILE A 599 -28.24 -17.23 -2.98
C ILE A 599 -29.64 -16.68 -3.27
N SER A 600 -30.20 -15.94 -2.31
CA SER A 600 -31.48 -15.25 -2.47
C SER A 600 -31.37 -14.01 -3.36
N GLN A 601 -32.41 -13.73 -4.16
CA GLN A 601 -32.38 -12.75 -5.25
C GLN A 601 -32.76 -11.32 -4.84
N ASP A 602 -32.90 -11.06 -3.54
CA ASP A 602 -33.06 -9.72 -2.95
C ASP A 602 -31.76 -8.88 -3.05
N PHE A 603 -30.60 -9.52 -2.95
CA PHE A 603 -29.28 -8.88 -2.91
C PHE A 603 -29.12 -7.78 -1.82
N GLU A 604 -29.89 -7.88 -0.73
CA GLU A 604 -29.79 -6.98 0.41
C GLU A 604 -28.69 -7.42 1.38
N SER A 605 -27.49 -6.86 1.20
CA SER A 605 -26.40 -7.03 2.16
C SER A 605 -25.38 -5.89 2.06
N ASP A 606 -24.80 -5.50 3.19
CA ASP A 606 -23.69 -4.54 3.24
C ASP A 606 -22.41 -5.05 2.57
N HIS A 607 -22.25 -6.35 2.35
CA HIS A 607 -21.11 -6.95 1.66
C HIS A 607 -21.18 -6.85 0.12
N LEU A 608 -22.35 -6.52 -0.43
CA LEU A 608 -22.50 -6.10 -1.82
C LEU A 608 -21.99 -4.65 -1.98
N LYS A 609 -20.67 -4.50 -2.18
CA LYS A 609 -19.96 -3.20 -2.08
C LYS A 609 -19.54 -2.59 -3.43
N ASN A 610 -19.42 -3.36 -4.51
CA ASN A 610 -18.82 -2.90 -5.77
C ASN A 610 -19.41 -3.59 -7.01
N LYS A 611 -19.04 -3.09 -8.21
CA LYS A 611 -19.53 -3.61 -9.50
C LYS A 611 -19.24 -5.10 -9.72
N LYS A 612 -18.04 -5.58 -9.35
CA LYS A 612 -17.68 -7.00 -9.52
C LYS A 612 -18.61 -7.90 -8.71
N HIS A 613 -18.94 -7.52 -7.47
CA HIS A 613 -19.85 -8.28 -6.60
C HIS A 613 -21.30 -8.34 -7.12
N TRP A 614 -21.76 -7.36 -7.91
CA TRP A 614 -23.09 -7.42 -8.54
C TRP A 614 -23.05 -8.26 -9.80
N ASN A 615 -22.17 -7.88 -10.75
CA ASN A 615 -22.11 -8.50 -12.06
C ASN A 615 -21.76 -9.99 -11.99
N SER A 616 -21.05 -10.46 -10.95
CA SER A 616 -20.68 -11.88 -10.83
C SER A 616 -21.87 -12.81 -10.57
N PHE A 617 -23.00 -12.30 -10.05
CA PHE A 617 -24.24 -13.06 -9.84
C PHE A 617 -25.34 -12.76 -10.87
N THR A 618 -25.30 -11.60 -11.54
CA THR A 618 -26.43 -11.07 -12.36
C THR A 618 -26.12 -10.98 -13.86
N THR A 619 -25.07 -11.68 -14.30
CA THR A 619 -24.65 -11.87 -15.71
C THR A 619 -24.34 -13.35 -15.96
N SER A 620 -24.04 -13.73 -17.20
CA SER A 620 -23.67 -15.10 -17.59
C SER A 620 -22.43 -15.67 -16.87
N PHE A 621 -21.64 -14.81 -16.22
CA PHE A 621 -20.55 -15.23 -15.34
C PHE A 621 -21.02 -16.12 -14.17
N PHE A 622 -22.28 -15.96 -13.74
CA PHE A 622 -22.96 -16.92 -12.86
C PHE A 622 -23.60 -18.02 -13.71
N ARG A 623 -23.09 -19.24 -13.57
CA ARG A 623 -23.55 -20.44 -14.29
C ARG A 623 -24.54 -21.18 -13.40
N ASP A 624 -25.82 -21.16 -13.75
CA ASP A 624 -26.85 -21.82 -12.93
C ASP A 624 -26.59 -23.34 -12.89
N SER A 625 -26.84 -23.94 -11.73
CA SER A 625 -26.48 -25.34 -11.45
C SER A 625 -27.19 -26.34 -12.36
N VAL A 626 -28.38 -26.00 -12.85
CA VAL A 626 -29.13 -26.83 -13.80
C VAL A 626 -28.47 -26.84 -15.18
N ASP A 627 -27.93 -25.69 -15.62
CA ASP A 627 -27.20 -25.57 -16.89
C ASP A 627 -25.89 -26.36 -16.83
N VAL A 628 -25.16 -26.23 -15.72
CA VAL A 628 -23.90 -26.97 -15.51
C VAL A 628 -24.14 -28.48 -15.51
N LEU A 629 -25.24 -28.96 -14.91
CA LEU A 629 -25.63 -30.37 -14.96
C LEU A 629 -25.94 -30.84 -16.39
N GLU A 630 -26.66 -30.04 -17.17
CA GLU A 630 -26.97 -30.36 -18.57
C GLU A 630 -25.72 -30.36 -19.46
N GLU A 631 -24.83 -29.38 -19.30
CA GLU A 631 -23.56 -29.26 -20.03
C GLU A 631 -22.62 -30.43 -19.72
N VAL A 632 -22.46 -30.81 -18.44
CA VAL A 632 -21.63 -31.94 -18.05
C VAL A 632 -22.23 -33.28 -18.50
N LYS A 633 -23.57 -33.43 -18.53
CA LYS A 633 -24.22 -34.65 -19.05
C LYS A 633 -24.11 -34.77 -20.58
N SER A 634 -24.33 -33.69 -21.31
CA SER A 634 -24.38 -33.70 -22.79
C SER A 634 -22.98 -33.59 -23.42
N GLN A 635 -22.23 -32.54 -23.06
CA GLN A 635 -20.93 -32.20 -23.66
C GLN A 635 -19.78 -32.91 -22.90
N GLY A 636 -19.92 -33.08 -21.59
CA GLY A 636 -18.92 -33.73 -20.74
C GLY A 636 -18.00 -32.79 -19.97
N ARG A 637 -18.32 -31.49 -19.98
CA ARG A 637 -17.64 -30.42 -19.24
C ARG A 637 -18.61 -29.24 -19.07
N ALA A 638 -18.41 -28.41 -18.07
CA ALA A 638 -19.11 -27.13 -17.97
C ALA A 638 -18.60 -26.11 -19.02
N ASN A 639 -19.42 -25.10 -19.35
CA ASN A 639 -18.96 -23.89 -20.04
C ASN A 639 -18.69 -22.75 -19.05
N VAL A 640 -17.59 -22.02 -19.28
CA VAL A 640 -17.10 -20.93 -18.42
C VAL A 640 -17.01 -19.61 -19.18
N GLU A 641 -17.48 -18.54 -18.55
CA GLU A 641 -17.46 -17.17 -19.07
C GLU A 641 -16.25 -16.34 -18.62
N SER A 642 -15.88 -15.36 -19.43
CA SER A 642 -14.74 -14.48 -19.17
C SER A 642 -15.03 -13.43 -18.09
N GLU A 643 -14.02 -13.09 -17.26
CA GLU A 643 -14.08 -11.93 -16.36
C GLU A 643 -14.37 -10.59 -17.08
N ALA A 644 -14.23 -10.54 -18.42
CA ALA A 644 -14.62 -9.37 -19.21
C ALA A 644 -16.07 -8.93 -18.96
N VAL A 645 -17.00 -9.88 -18.80
CA VAL A 645 -18.43 -9.62 -18.53
C VAL A 645 -18.64 -8.81 -17.25
N LEU A 646 -17.76 -8.99 -16.25
CA LEU A 646 -17.83 -8.31 -14.95
C LEU A 646 -17.58 -6.79 -15.05
N LYS A 647 -17.02 -6.30 -16.16
CA LYS A 647 -16.81 -4.86 -16.41
C LYS A 647 -18.08 -4.15 -16.89
N GLY A 648 -19.09 -4.90 -17.33
CA GLY A 648 -20.34 -4.41 -17.92
C GLY A 648 -21.16 -3.47 -17.02
N GLU A 649 -22.24 -2.92 -17.58
CA GLU A 649 -23.15 -2.01 -16.86
C GLU A 649 -23.80 -2.68 -15.65
N LEU A 650 -24.06 -1.90 -14.60
CA LEU A 650 -24.86 -2.36 -13.46
C LEU A 650 -26.33 -2.40 -13.88
N ARG A 651 -26.83 -3.58 -14.24
CA ARG A 651 -28.22 -3.77 -14.65
C ARG A 651 -29.01 -4.50 -13.57
N CYS A 652 -30.23 -4.02 -13.30
CA CYS A 652 -31.17 -4.65 -12.37
C CYS A 652 -31.37 -6.14 -12.72
N ASN A 653 -31.45 -7.02 -11.72
CA ASN A 653 -31.65 -8.47 -11.93
C ASN A 653 -33.07 -8.79 -12.40
N ARG A 654 -34.03 -7.89 -12.15
CA ARG A 654 -35.40 -7.90 -12.67
C ARG A 654 -35.51 -7.13 -13.99
N CYS A 655 -35.89 -5.85 -13.96
CA CYS A 655 -36.19 -5.04 -15.15
C CYS A 655 -35.01 -4.68 -16.09
N ARG A 656 -33.78 -5.15 -15.83
CA ARG A 656 -32.55 -4.87 -16.61
C ARG A 656 -32.19 -3.38 -16.80
N SER A 657 -32.84 -2.46 -16.10
CA SER A 657 -32.51 -1.02 -16.08
C SER A 657 -31.05 -0.79 -15.67
N ALA A 658 -30.36 0.17 -16.30
CA ALA A 658 -28.96 0.46 -16.07
C ALA A 658 -28.77 1.54 -14.98
N HIS A 659 -27.81 1.34 -14.08
CA HIS A 659 -27.53 2.22 -12.94
C HIS A 659 -26.06 2.66 -12.93
N PRO A 660 -25.74 3.92 -12.59
CA PRO A 660 -24.35 4.40 -12.59
C PRO A 660 -23.55 3.94 -11.36
N THR A 661 -24.21 3.58 -10.25
CA THR A 661 -23.54 3.18 -8.99
C THR A 661 -24.31 2.07 -8.25
N ILE A 662 -23.60 1.29 -7.44
CA ILE A 662 -24.18 0.27 -6.55
C ILE A 662 -25.20 0.89 -5.57
N SER A 663 -25.00 2.14 -5.15
CA SER A 663 -25.95 2.82 -4.24
C SER A 663 -27.30 3.09 -4.92
N LYS A 664 -27.32 3.61 -6.16
CA LYS A 664 -28.58 3.80 -6.92
C LYS A 664 -29.23 2.46 -7.25
N LEU A 665 -28.43 1.46 -7.64
CA LEU A 665 -28.90 0.11 -7.90
C LEU A 665 -29.57 -0.54 -6.68
N LYS A 666 -28.94 -0.50 -5.50
CA LYS A 666 -29.51 -0.96 -4.22
C LYS A 666 -30.81 -0.22 -3.87
N SER A 667 -30.85 1.08 -4.09
CA SER A 667 -32.08 1.87 -3.88
C SER A 667 -33.21 1.49 -4.82
N HIS A 668 -32.91 0.97 -6.00
CA HIS A 668 -33.89 0.56 -7.01
C HIS A 668 -34.39 -0.88 -6.80
N ILE A 669 -33.51 -1.85 -6.54
CA ILE A 669 -33.93 -3.26 -6.40
C ILE A 669 -34.88 -3.48 -5.22
N ARG A 670 -34.77 -2.67 -4.17
CA ARG A 670 -35.68 -2.63 -3.00
C ARG A 670 -37.14 -2.33 -3.33
N SER A 671 -37.41 -1.69 -4.46
CA SER A 671 -38.76 -1.31 -4.91
C SER A 671 -39.07 -1.77 -6.34
N CYS A 672 -38.22 -2.63 -6.92
CA CYS A 672 -38.42 -3.14 -8.27
C CYS A 672 -39.39 -4.33 -8.25
N SER A 673 -40.68 -4.03 -8.43
CA SER A 673 -41.77 -5.01 -8.58
C SER A 673 -41.84 -5.69 -9.95
N SER A 674 -40.85 -5.48 -10.83
CA SER A 674 -40.84 -6.11 -12.15
C SER A 674 -40.53 -7.62 -12.06
N HIS A 675 -41.13 -8.39 -12.97
CA HIS A 675 -40.79 -9.79 -13.19
C HIS A 675 -39.29 -9.98 -13.49
N PHE A 676 -38.78 -11.19 -13.24
CA PHE A 676 -37.44 -11.57 -13.69
C PHE A 676 -37.37 -11.74 -15.22
N PRO A 677 -36.16 -11.64 -15.82
CA PRO A 677 -35.94 -11.91 -17.23
C PRO A 677 -36.44 -13.31 -17.63
N HIS A 678 -37.11 -13.38 -18.78
CA HIS A 678 -37.76 -14.59 -19.30
C HIS A 678 -36.86 -15.86 -19.29
N HIS A 679 -35.57 -15.71 -19.62
CA HIS A 679 -34.59 -16.80 -19.60
C HIS A 679 -34.32 -17.39 -18.21
N LEU A 680 -34.66 -16.69 -17.12
CA LEU A 680 -34.57 -17.22 -15.75
C LEU A 680 -35.91 -17.82 -15.28
N LEU A 681 -37.03 -17.52 -15.93
CA LEU A 681 -38.37 -17.99 -15.59
C LEU A 681 -38.74 -19.31 -16.29
N GLN A 682 -38.30 -19.52 -17.53
CA GLN A 682 -38.62 -20.71 -18.33
C GLN A 682 -37.77 -21.96 -18.02
N THR A 683 -36.83 -21.84 -17.08
CA THR A 683 -35.88 -22.88 -16.70
C THR A 683 -35.73 -22.86 -15.18
N SER A 684 -35.45 -23.98 -14.54
CA SER A 684 -35.40 -24.13 -13.07
C SER A 684 -34.20 -23.44 -12.39
N ARG A 685 -33.72 -22.34 -12.99
CA ARG A 685 -32.69 -21.43 -12.49
C ARG A 685 -33.20 -20.63 -11.30
N LEU A 686 -34.42 -20.09 -11.40
CA LEU A 686 -35.13 -19.43 -10.29
C LEU A 686 -35.98 -20.42 -9.49
N LEU A 687 -35.86 -20.34 -8.17
CA LEU A 687 -36.56 -21.19 -7.21
C LEU A 687 -37.42 -20.31 -6.30
N ALA A 688 -38.71 -20.25 -6.58
CA ALA A 688 -39.74 -19.61 -5.74
C ALA A 688 -40.60 -20.67 -5.05
N ARG A 689 -41.23 -20.34 -3.92
CA ARG A 689 -42.13 -21.28 -3.22
C ARG A 689 -43.41 -21.47 -4.05
N PRO A 690 -43.90 -22.70 -4.28
CA PRO A 690 -45.18 -22.91 -4.96
C PRO A 690 -46.31 -22.11 -4.29
N GLY A 691 -47.00 -21.27 -5.05
CA GLY A 691 -48.03 -20.37 -4.57
C GLY A 691 -47.63 -18.89 -4.44
N THR A 692 -46.33 -18.54 -4.48
CA THR A 692 -45.90 -17.13 -4.61
C THR A 692 -45.82 -16.73 -6.08
N SER A 693 -46.48 -15.64 -6.47
CA SER A 693 -46.39 -15.07 -7.81
C SER A 693 -45.01 -14.44 -8.07
N ASN A 694 -44.36 -14.84 -9.18
CA ASN A 694 -43.04 -14.35 -9.65
C ASN A 694 -43.06 -12.89 -10.14
#